data_AF-A0A975D4A5-F1
#
_entry.id   AF-A0A975D4A5-F1
#
_cell.length_a   1.000
_cell.length_b   1.000
_cell.length_c   1.000
_cell.angle_alpha   90.00
_cell.angle_beta   90.00
_cell.angle_gamma   90.00
#
_symmetry.space_group_name_H-M   'P 1'
#
loop_
_entity.id
_entity.type
_entity.pdbx_description
1 polymer ?
#
loop_
_entity_poly.entity_id
_entity_poly.type
_entity_poly.pdbx_seq_one_letter_code
_entity_poly.pdbx_strand_id
1 'polypeptide(L)'
;MPTTAWKFPGTAINSVSGETGSYDWSNPGNIGADDGSYAGVILTGFGPSRTLRGSNFGFTSSDIPTGAFITGIEVKIERSASDANRINDTHVFIVPDGSAGSVSDRAGNNKADTATKWPTSDTAVIYGSSSDTWSAGLTRAQVLSSNFAIDFQATTTVGGLANVDYFQVRLTWELPTISAALNVTEAADALGATSAVKIKGAAALAEAGDTVYARVGYTALIDWDFTASETPDPRIVFSGEANATRVNSAGQIVAASAPRYNYNPVTLEPKGILAEESRTNYLIQSEFANGLPASRGGLLSTTTFAGLISGTGLAFGYDGTTSTYFYVTNYAVPASSPRVISVFVRMDDGGAPAFGSNGTHTPANDFVFNLGNLVLSPTTANGGKTEDYGGGLYRVSLAVTTIASPNSNCGVIKYNDNSPRTFKCSGIMVEAGLGPTSYIPTGATQVTRSAPSAIVSGGDFSAFWNGSAGTVIVDFDRLDPLDSTDRMAVEIDDGTSTNRLDMYVRTTGRAFGRASSVTSFDFSNLGAMAAGAPQKMALAFADNDFAASMNGSEPAVDTSGSVPAVNQLLIGMGHLGSPLNGHIRRLRYYDVRVRDSELKALTALQGRATVVEAGDTLAADAKAYIKAAVNKIEATDALTATAQVYVKAVVNKIEATDALSSAATVRIKGALARTEAGDTLSAAAKALIRATVTIGEAGDTLASAADAGPRAVPTDRRTIVLQGAPLSGRSIVLPGGALSERTITI
;
A
#
# COMPACT_ATOMS: atom_id res chain seq x y z
N MET A 1 19.13 -6.59 -35.34
CA MET A 1 18.71 -7.97 -35.09
C MET A 1 19.94 -8.87 -34.98
N PRO A 2 19.97 -9.86 -34.07
CA PRO A 2 21.03 -10.86 -33.99
C PRO A 2 21.19 -11.65 -35.30
N THR A 3 22.43 -11.99 -35.65
CA THR A 3 22.76 -12.81 -36.84
C THR A 3 23.65 -13.98 -36.44
N THR A 4 23.53 -15.10 -37.15
CA THR A 4 24.46 -16.23 -37.01
C THR A 4 25.81 -15.91 -37.64
N ALA A 5 26.83 -16.72 -37.34
CA ALA A 5 28.01 -16.78 -38.21
C ALA A 5 27.63 -17.32 -39.60
N TRP A 6 28.47 -17.07 -40.61
CA TRP A 6 28.38 -17.72 -41.91
C TRP A 6 28.72 -19.21 -41.76
N LYS A 7 27.89 -20.08 -42.35
CA LYS A 7 28.09 -21.53 -42.33
C LYS A 7 28.14 -22.09 -43.74
N PHE A 8 29.09 -22.99 -43.99
CA PHE A 8 29.19 -23.77 -45.22
C PHE A 8 28.23 -24.97 -45.19
N PRO A 9 27.80 -25.50 -46.35
CA PRO A 9 27.04 -26.75 -46.40
C PRO A 9 27.94 -27.93 -46.05
N GLY A 10 27.43 -28.84 -45.20
CA GLY A 10 28.11 -30.10 -44.88
C GLY A 10 27.86 -31.20 -45.92
N THR A 11 26.87 -31.02 -46.79
CA THR A 11 26.52 -31.96 -47.85
C THR A 11 26.22 -31.21 -49.14
N ALA A 12 26.65 -31.74 -50.28
CA ALA A 12 26.27 -31.20 -51.57
C ALA A 12 25.87 -32.33 -52.52
N ILE A 13 24.79 -32.12 -53.26
CA ILE A 13 24.33 -33.05 -54.29
C ILE A 13 24.20 -32.34 -55.62
N ASN A 14 24.23 -33.16 -56.65
CA ASN A 14 23.92 -32.75 -58.00
C ASN A 14 22.61 -33.43 -58.41
N SER A 15 21.69 -32.63 -58.94
CA SER A 15 20.34 -33.00 -59.37
C SER A 15 19.29 -33.16 -58.25
N VAL A 16 18.04 -32.85 -58.59
CA VAL A 16 16.83 -33.07 -57.77
C VAL A 16 15.68 -33.54 -58.66
N SER A 17 14.75 -34.35 -58.14
CA SER A 17 13.64 -34.86 -58.94
C SER A 17 12.70 -33.73 -59.40
N GLY A 18 12.22 -33.82 -60.65
CA GLY A 18 11.27 -32.87 -61.23
C GLY A 18 11.89 -31.58 -61.78
N GLU A 19 13.21 -31.47 -61.84
CA GLU A 19 13.90 -30.33 -62.45
C GLU A 19 13.96 -30.40 -63.98
N THR A 20 14.26 -29.26 -64.60
CA THR A 20 14.41 -29.11 -66.06
C THR A 20 15.87 -28.93 -66.51
N GLY A 21 16.82 -28.96 -65.56
CA GLY A 21 18.25 -28.86 -65.83
C GLY A 21 18.81 -30.09 -66.54
N SER A 22 19.78 -29.88 -67.43
CA SER A 22 20.34 -30.97 -68.26
C SER A 22 21.85 -31.19 -68.09
N TYR A 23 22.55 -30.27 -67.42
CA TYR A 23 24.01 -30.30 -67.30
C TYR A 23 24.43 -30.51 -65.85
N ASP A 24 25.11 -31.63 -65.60
CA ASP A 24 25.57 -32.04 -64.28
C ASP A 24 26.76 -31.21 -63.79
N TRP A 25 26.75 -30.83 -62.51
CA TRP A 25 27.92 -30.25 -61.85
C TRP A 25 28.96 -31.32 -61.53
N SER A 26 30.19 -31.09 -61.95
CA SER A 26 31.35 -31.86 -61.51
C SER A 26 31.76 -31.43 -60.10
N ASN A 27 32.15 -32.41 -59.26
CA ASN A 27 32.61 -32.20 -57.89
C ASN A 27 31.69 -31.29 -57.03
N PRO A 28 30.38 -31.58 -56.91
CA PRO A 28 29.45 -30.72 -56.18
C PRO A 28 29.86 -30.49 -54.72
N GLY A 29 30.59 -31.42 -54.10
CA GLY A 29 31.11 -31.31 -52.74
C GLY A 29 32.07 -30.15 -52.49
N ASN A 30 32.66 -29.58 -53.55
CA ASN A 30 33.61 -28.48 -53.42
C ASN A 30 32.98 -27.20 -52.88
N ILE A 31 31.64 -27.05 -52.95
CA ILE A 31 30.93 -25.89 -52.40
C ILE A 31 31.00 -25.72 -50.86
N GLY A 32 31.63 -26.68 -50.17
CA GLY A 32 31.70 -26.76 -48.71
C GLY A 32 32.84 -25.98 -48.07
N ALA A 33 33.74 -25.36 -48.83
CA ALA A 33 34.88 -24.59 -48.30
C ALA A 33 35.30 -23.48 -49.28
N ASP A 34 35.85 -22.40 -48.73
CA ASP A 34 36.55 -21.34 -49.48
C ASP A 34 38.01 -21.77 -49.62
N ASP A 35 38.32 -22.50 -50.70
CA ASP A 35 39.64 -23.11 -50.92
C ASP A 35 40.14 -23.08 -52.37
N GLY A 36 39.39 -22.49 -53.29
CA GLY A 36 39.72 -22.40 -54.71
C GLY A 36 39.50 -23.71 -55.48
N SER A 37 38.74 -24.66 -54.90
CA SER A 37 38.26 -25.86 -55.58
C SER A 37 36.82 -25.66 -56.02
N TYR A 38 36.52 -25.90 -57.30
CA TYR A 38 35.21 -25.54 -57.84
C TYR A 38 34.29 -26.74 -58.05
N ALA A 39 33.01 -26.54 -57.77
CA ALA A 39 31.95 -27.25 -58.47
C ALA A 39 31.77 -26.62 -59.85
N GLY A 40 32.05 -27.37 -60.92
CA GLY A 40 32.10 -26.85 -62.29
C GLY A 40 31.06 -27.49 -63.21
N VAL A 41 30.41 -26.71 -64.08
CA VAL A 41 29.49 -27.22 -65.10
C VAL A 41 29.77 -26.62 -66.47
N ILE A 42 29.92 -27.47 -67.49
CA ILE A 42 30.03 -27.05 -68.89
C ILE A 42 28.62 -26.99 -69.48
N LEU A 43 28.17 -25.78 -69.82
CA LEU A 43 26.88 -25.56 -70.48
C LEU A 43 27.12 -25.46 -71.98
N THR A 44 26.61 -26.41 -72.77
CA THR A 44 26.91 -26.51 -74.22
C THR A 44 25.76 -26.09 -75.14
N GLY A 45 24.56 -25.79 -74.60
CA GLY A 45 23.39 -25.38 -75.38
C GLY A 45 22.28 -24.82 -74.51
N PHE A 46 21.70 -23.68 -74.93
CA PHE A 46 20.60 -22.91 -74.32
C PHE A 46 19.79 -23.67 -73.26
N GLY A 47 20.15 -23.52 -71.99
CA GLY A 47 19.47 -24.23 -70.92
C GLY A 47 20.24 -24.21 -69.61
N PRO A 48 19.56 -24.56 -68.50
CA PRO A 48 20.15 -24.50 -67.18
C PRO A 48 20.94 -25.76 -66.81
N SER A 49 21.91 -25.60 -65.92
CA SER A 49 22.50 -26.72 -65.20
C SER A 49 21.44 -27.45 -64.37
N ARG A 50 21.72 -28.70 -64.02
CA ARG A 50 21.02 -29.37 -62.93
C ARG A 50 21.30 -28.64 -61.62
N THR A 51 20.44 -28.89 -60.65
CA THR A 51 20.46 -28.22 -59.35
C THR A 51 21.71 -28.62 -58.59
N LEU A 52 22.52 -27.63 -58.25
CA LEU A 52 23.56 -27.75 -57.23
C LEU A 52 22.90 -27.42 -55.89
N ARG A 53 22.64 -28.46 -55.09
CA ARG A 53 22.01 -28.32 -53.77
C ARG A 53 23.05 -28.46 -52.68
N GLY A 54 23.28 -27.40 -51.91
CA GLY A 54 24.07 -27.44 -50.68
C GLY A 54 23.14 -27.55 -49.47
N SER A 55 23.35 -28.53 -48.60
CA SER A 55 22.54 -28.80 -47.41
C SER A 55 23.39 -29.04 -46.17
N ASN A 56 22.73 -29.27 -45.02
CA ASN A 56 23.38 -29.58 -43.75
C ASN A 56 24.35 -28.49 -43.28
N PHE A 57 23.87 -27.25 -43.17
CA PHE A 57 24.67 -26.08 -42.77
C PHE A 57 25.12 -26.06 -41.29
N GLY A 58 24.73 -27.07 -40.49
CA GLY A 58 25.24 -27.23 -39.13
C GLY A 58 24.87 -26.11 -38.16
N PHE A 59 23.72 -25.45 -38.36
CA PHE A 59 23.17 -24.54 -37.37
C PHE A 59 22.73 -25.32 -36.13
N THR A 60 23.04 -24.78 -34.95
CA THR A 60 22.76 -25.41 -33.65
C THR A 60 21.92 -24.50 -32.75
N SER A 61 21.47 -25.05 -31.63
CA SER A 61 20.71 -24.26 -30.63
C SER A 61 21.51 -23.11 -30.01
N SER A 62 22.85 -23.12 -30.07
CA SER A 62 23.67 -21.98 -29.68
C SER A 62 23.75 -20.88 -30.73
N ASP A 63 23.51 -21.20 -32.02
CA ASP A 63 23.46 -20.20 -33.08
C ASP A 63 22.09 -19.48 -33.10
N ILE A 64 21.01 -20.21 -32.79
CA ILE A 64 19.63 -19.70 -32.82
C ILE A 64 18.87 -20.20 -31.56
N PRO A 65 18.55 -19.31 -30.60
CA PRO A 65 17.92 -19.71 -29.34
C PRO A 65 16.48 -20.21 -29.54
N THR A 66 16.00 -21.03 -28.60
CA THR A 66 14.62 -21.54 -28.58
C THR A 66 13.62 -20.38 -28.57
N GLY A 67 12.55 -20.51 -29.36
CA GLY A 67 11.51 -19.50 -29.49
C GLY A 67 11.79 -18.42 -30.54
N ALA A 68 12.98 -18.35 -31.13
CA ALA A 68 13.29 -17.36 -32.16
C ALA A 68 12.55 -17.59 -33.50
N PHE A 69 12.18 -16.51 -34.17
CA PHE A 69 11.67 -16.49 -35.54
C PHE A 69 12.77 -16.01 -36.50
N ILE A 70 12.84 -16.62 -37.68
CA ILE A 70 13.78 -16.23 -38.73
C ILE A 70 13.21 -15.01 -39.47
N THR A 71 13.92 -13.89 -39.38
CA THR A 71 13.48 -12.59 -39.91
C THR A 71 14.28 -12.17 -41.14
N GLY A 72 15.39 -12.85 -41.44
CA GLY A 72 16.14 -12.64 -42.67
C GLY A 72 17.09 -13.79 -42.96
N ILE A 73 17.43 -13.95 -44.23
CA ILE A 73 18.40 -14.92 -44.69
C ILE A 73 19.24 -14.31 -45.81
N GLU A 74 20.55 -14.52 -45.67
CA GLU A 74 21.55 -14.17 -46.66
C GLU A 74 22.25 -15.44 -47.12
N VAL A 75 22.28 -15.64 -48.43
CA VAL A 75 23.00 -16.74 -49.08
C VAL A 75 24.15 -16.12 -49.87
N LYS A 76 25.38 -16.52 -49.58
CA LYS A 76 26.57 -16.07 -50.28
C LYS A 76 27.08 -17.18 -51.18
N ILE A 77 27.27 -16.89 -52.45
CA ILE A 77 27.79 -17.83 -53.44
C ILE A 77 28.96 -17.17 -54.15
N GLU A 78 30.12 -17.79 -54.09
CA GLU A 78 31.26 -17.39 -54.90
C GLU A 78 31.24 -18.12 -56.23
N ARG A 79 31.22 -17.33 -57.31
CA ARG A 79 30.97 -17.83 -58.66
C ARG A 79 31.85 -17.12 -59.69
N SER A 80 32.26 -17.86 -60.72
CA SER A 80 33.01 -17.33 -61.86
C SER A 80 32.70 -18.11 -63.14
N ALA A 81 32.94 -17.48 -64.29
CA ALA A 81 32.80 -18.12 -65.61
C ALA A 81 34.13 -18.10 -66.37
N SER A 82 34.35 -19.08 -67.25
CA SER A 82 35.53 -19.07 -68.12
C SER A 82 35.59 -17.87 -69.05
N ASP A 83 34.42 -17.35 -69.45
CA ASP A 83 34.28 -16.29 -70.42
C ASP A 83 33.28 -15.23 -69.95
N ALA A 84 33.61 -13.96 -70.20
CA ALA A 84 32.76 -12.84 -69.83
C ALA A 84 31.41 -12.89 -70.59
N ASN A 85 30.36 -12.39 -69.94
CA ASN A 85 29.02 -12.16 -70.52
C ASN A 85 28.22 -13.42 -70.93
N ARG A 86 28.61 -14.62 -70.49
CA ARG A 86 27.98 -15.88 -70.94
C ARG A 86 27.02 -16.53 -69.95
N ILE A 87 27.35 -16.49 -68.66
CA ILE A 87 26.64 -17.23 -67.62
C ILE A 87 25.84 -16.25 -66.75
N ASN A 88 24.63 -16.65 -66.35
CA ASN A 88 23.83 -16.01 -65.32
C ASN A 88 23.17 -17.05 -64.44
N ASP A 89 22.63 -16.64 -63.31
CA ASP A 89 21.78 -17.53 -62.52
C ASP A 89 20.46 -17.77 -63.25
N THR A 90 19.83 -18.88 -62.92
CA THR A 90 18.40 -19.05 -63.20
C THR A 90 17.61 -19.37 -61.94
N HIS A 91 18.20 -20.10 -60.98
CA HIS A 91 17.52 -20.46 -59.73
C HIS A 91 18.46 -20.25 -58.55
N VAL A 92 17.96 -19.57 -57.53
CA VAL A 92 18.50 -19.50 -56.17
C VAL A 92 17.30 -19.61 -55.25
N PHE A 93 17.04 -20.80 -54.72
CA PHE A 93 15.90 -21.09 -53.87
C PHE A 93 16.32 -21.59 -52.49
N ILE A 94 15.51 -21.24 -51.50
CA ILE A 94 15.57 -21.87 -50.18
C ILE A 94 14.81 -23.18 -50.24
N VAL A 95 15.34 -24.18 -49.54
CA VAL A 95 14.73 -25.49 -49.36
C VAL A 95 14.61 -25.75 -47.85
N PRO A 96 13.44 -25.49 -47.23
CA PRO A 96 13.26 -25.63 -45.79
C PRO A 96 13.45 -27.07 -45.29
N ASP A 97 13.10 -28.06 -46.11
CA ASP A 97 13.35 -29.48 -45.86
C ASP A 97 13.59 -30.21 -47.19
N GLY A 98 14.85 -30.51 -47.50
CA GLY A 98 15.25 -31.17 -48.74
C GLY A 98 15.15 -32.70 -48.71
N SER A 99 14.44 -33.28 -47.73
CA SER A 99 14.37 -34.74 -47.53
C SER A 99 13.80 -35.51 -48.71
N ALA A 100 12.87 -34.92 -49.47
CA ALA A 100 12.30 -35.55 -50.66
C ALA A 100 13.20 -35.43 -51.90
N GLY A 101 14.24 -34.59 -51.87
CA GLY A 101 15.21 -34.44 -52.96
C GLY A 101 14.57 -33.92 -54.26
N SER A 102 13.57 -33.04 -54.16
CA SER A 102 12.70 -32.62 -55.27
C SER A 102 12.66 -31.10 -55.44
N VAL A 103 12.26 -30.65 -56.64
CA VAL A 103 11.94 -29.21 -56.89
C VAL A 103 10.76 -28.72 -56.07
N SER A 104 9.87 -29.61 -55.63
CA SER A 104 8.74 -29.28 -54.76
C SER A 104 9.18 -28.84 -53.35
N ASP A 105 10.42 -29.12 -52.96
CA ASP A 105 10.97 -28.74 -51.66
C ASP A 105 11.35 -27.26 -51.60
N ARG A 106 11.38 -26.58 -52.76
CA ARG A 106 11.71 -25.16 -52.88
C ARG A 106 10.60 -24.31 -52.29
N ALA A 107 10.97 -23.35 -51.47
CA ALA A 107 10.05 -22.40 -50.86
C ALA A 107 10.46 -20.95 -51.14
N GLY A 108 9.46 -20.07 -51.10
CA GLY A 108 9.67 -18.64 -51.25
C GLY A 108 10.04 -18.20 -52.67
N ASN A 109 10.60 -17.01 -52.75
CA ASN A 109 10.97 -16.33 -53.99
C ASN A 109 12.32 -16.84 -54.50
N ASN A 110 12.40 -17.02 -55.82
CA ASN A 110 13.67 -17.20 -56.51
C ASN A 110 14.51 -15.91 -56.41
N LYS A 111 15.72 -15.97 -55.86
CA LYS A 111 16.62 -14.82 -55.76
C LYS A 111 17.71 -14.77 -56.83
N ALA A 112 17.62 -15.60 -57.86
CA ALA A 112 18.56 -15.61 -58.96
C ALA A 112 18.80 -14.21 -59.55
N ASP A 113 20.09 -13.84 -59.69
CA ASP A 113 20.48 -12.66 -60.44
C ASP A 113 20.54 -13.04 -61.93
N THR A 114 19.42 -12.81 -62.61
CA THR A 114 19.27 -13.10 -64.04
C THR A 114 19.76 -11.97 -64.94
N ALA A 115 20.02 -10.79 -64.37
CA ALA A 115 20.40 -9.59 -65.10
C ALA A 115 21.92 -9.46 -65.22
N THR A 116 22.65 -9.72 -64.14
CA THR A 116 24.11 -9.60 -64.11
C THR A 116 24.76 -10.87 -64.60
N LYS A 117 25.71 -10.73 -65.53
CA LYS A 117 26.53 -11.85 -66.00
C LYS A 117 27.63 -12.16 -65.01
N TRP A 118 27.96 -13.44 -64.86
CA TRP A 118 29.03 -13.87 -63.97
C TRP A 118 30.39 -13.30 -64.42
N PRO A 119 31.24 -12.88 -63.48
CA PRO A 119 32.58 -12.38 -63.78
C PRO A 119 33.54 -13.51 -64.18
N THR A 120 34.67 -13.15 -64.78
CA THR A 120 35.76 -14.10 -65.14
C THR A 120 36.75 -14.35 -64.01
N SER A 121 36.57 -13.71 -62.87
CA SER A 121 37.34 -13.90 -61.63
C SER A 121 36.37 -14.28 -60.52
N ASP A 122 36.84 -15.03 -59.53
CA ASP A 122 36.02 -15.43 -58.40
C ASP A 122 35.44 -14.22 -57.68
N THR A 123 34.13 -14.25 -57.47
CA THR A 123 33.38 -13.16 -56.87
C THR A 123 32.22 -13.70 -56.08
N ALA A 124 32.24 -13.41 -54.78
CA ALA A 124 31.13 -13.68 -53.88
C ALA A 124 29.96 -12.73 -54.11
N VAL A 125 28.77 -13.30 -54.34
CA VAL A 125 27.51 -12.57 -54.45
C VAL A 125 26.59 -12.98 -53.31
N ILE A 126 26.00 -11.98 -52.65
CA ILE A 126 25.04 -12.18 -51.56
C ILE A 126 23.63 -12.00 -52.10
N TYR A 127 22.81 -13.03 -51.93
CA TYR A 127 21.38 -13.03 -52.19
C TYR A 127 20.62 -12.84 -50.88
N GLY A 128 19.61 -11.97 -50.89
CA GLY A 128 18.85 -11.62 -49.69
C GLY A 128 19.49 -10.52 -48.85
N SER A 129 18.97 -10.34 -47.64
CA SER A 129 19.43 -9.35 -46.69
C SER A 129 19.04 -9.75 -45.28
N SER A 130 19.53 -9.01 -44.28
CA SER A 130 19.19 -9.27 -42.88
C SER A 130 17.70 -9.12 -42.54
N SER A 131 16.87 -8.56 -43.42
CA SER A 131 15.42 -8.41 -43.23
C SER A 131 14.58 -9.09 -44.32
N ASP A 132 15.21 -9.91 -45.17
CA ASP A 132 14.57 -10.57 -46.30
C ASP A 132 14.42 -12.06 -45.99
N THR A 133 13.20 -12.52 -45.73
CA THR A 133 12.90 -13.93 -45.47
C THR A 133 12.76 -14.76 -46.75
N TRP A 134 12.94 -14.12 -47.91
CA TRP A 134 12.61 -14.62 -49.24
C TRP A 134 11.18 -15.14 -49.35
N SER A 135 10.28 -14.78 -48.42
CA SER A 135 8.93 -15.34 -48.31
C SER A 135 8.91 -16.88 -48.17
N ALA A 136 9.99 -17.49 -47.66
CA ALA A 136 10.12 -18.95 -47.56
C ALA A 136 9.44 -19.56 -46.30
N GLY A 137 8.98 -18.73 -45.36
CA GLY A 137 8.30 -19.20 -44.14
C GLY A 137 9.19 -20.04 -43.22
N LEU A 138 10.50 -19.77 -43.20
CA LEU A 138 11.47 -20.57 -42.44
C LEU A 138 11.20 -20.58 -40.95
N THR A 139 11.10 -21.78 -40.39
CA THR A 139 11.04 -22.02 -38.95
C THR A 139 12.42 -22.34 -38.38
N ARG A 140 12.60 -22.12 -37.07
CA ARG A 140 13.81 -22.52 -36.35
C ARG A 140 14.11 -24.01 -36.53
N ALA A 141 13.10 -24.88 -36.44
CA ALA A 141 13.31 -26.33 -36.56
C ALA A 141 13.84 -26.72 -37.94
N GLN A 142 13.33 -26.09 -39.00
CA GLN A 142 13.80 -26.31 -40.36
C GLN A 142 15.27 -25.92 -40.52
N VAL A 143 15.67 -24.70 -40.12
CA VAL A 143 17.06 -24.25 -40.32
C VAL A 143 18.10 -25.01 -39.49
N LEU A 144 17.69 -25.64 -38.37
CA LEU A 144 18.54 -26.52 -37.57
C LEU A 144 18.61 -27.95 -38.11
N SER A 145 17.73 -28.31 -39.05
CA SER A 145 17.72 -29.64 -39.67
C SER A 145 18.91 -29.80 -40.62
N SER A 146 19.48 -31.01 -40.66
CA SER A 146 20.45 -31.39 -41.68
C SER A 146 19.89 -31.32 -43.10
N ASN A 147 18.56 -31.28 -43.24
CA ASN A 147 17.88 -31.24 -44.54
C ASN A 147 17.67 -29.82 -45.06
N PHE A 148 17.93 -28.78 -44.25
CA PHE A 148 17.87 -27.41 -44.73
C PHE A 148 18.91 -27.19 -45.83
N ALA A 149 18.46 -26.67 -46.98
CA ALA A 149 19.28 -26.61 -48.18
C ALA A 149 19.06 -25.33 -49.00
N ILE A 150 20.02 -25.05 -49.88
CA ILE A 150 19.96 -24.00 -50.91
C ILE A 150 20.10 -24.67 -52.28
N ASP A 151 19.17 -24.38 -53.17
CA ASP A 151 19.16 -24.83 -54.56
C ASP A 151 19.71 -23.75 -55.47
N PHE A 152 20.70 -24.09 -56.28
CA PHE A 152 21.32 -23.20 -57.24
C PHE A 152 21.33 -23.79 -58.65
N GLN A 153 21.03 -22.97 -59.65
CA GLN A 153 21.25 -23.32 -61.06
C GLN A 153 21.79 -22.13 -61.83
N ALA A 154 22.74 -22.42 -62.71
CA ALA A 154 23.29 -21.50 -63.69
C ALA A 154 22.65 -21.78 -65.05
N THR A 155 22.59 -20.76 -65.92
CA THR A 155 22.12 -20.92 -67.29
C THR A 155 22.98 -20.10 -68.24
N THR A 156 22.84 -20.40 -69.52
CA THR A 156 23.50 -19.65 -70.59
C THR A 156 22.62 -19.62 -71.83
N THR A 157 22.81 -18.58 -72.64
CA THR A 157 22.24 -18.47 -73.99
C THR A 157 23.31 -18.62 -75.07
N VAL A 158 24.57 -18.92 -74.72
CA VAL A 158 25.67 -18.99 -75.70
C VAL A 158 26.68 -20.11 -75.42
N GLY A 159 26.61 -20.75 -74.24
CA GLY A 159 27.54 -21.79 -73.80
C GLY A 159 28.67 -21.23 -72.91
N GLY A 160 29.28 -22.06 -72.08
CA GLY A 160 30.43 -21.66 -71.23
C GLY A 160 30.63 -22.56 -70.02
N LEU A 161 31.79 -22.45 -69.37
CA LEU A 161 32.06 -23.11 -68.08
C LEU A 161 31.65 -22.17 -66.95
N ALA A 162 30.80 -22.66 -66.05
CA ALA A 162 30.40 -22.00 -64.82
C ALA A 162 31.03 -22.72 -63.63
N ASN A 163 31.69 -21.97 -62.75
CA ASN A 163 32.36 -22.45 -61.55
C ASN A 163 31.74 -21.83 -60.30
N VAL A 164 31.55 -22.64 -59.28
CA VAL A 164 31.14 -22.22 -57.93
C VAL A 164 32.19 -22.72 -56.95
N ASP A 165 32.80 -21.82 -56.18
CA ASP A 165 33.77 -22.20 -55.15
C ASP A 165 33.05 -22.63 -53.87
N TYR A 166 32.21 -21.77 -53.28
CA TYR A 166 31.49 -22.11 -52.06
C TYR A 166 30.07 -21.55 -51.98
N PHE A 167 29.26 -22.18 -51.11
CA PHE A 167 28.04 -21.60 -50.55
C PHE A 167 28.25 -21.26 -49.07
N GLN A 168 27.69 -20.14 -48.62
CA GLN A 168 27.51 -19.86 -47.20
C GLN A 168 26.11 -19.34 -46.92
N VAL A 169 25.57 -19.68 -45.76
CA VAL A 169 24.31 -19.13 -45.26
C VAL A 169 24.53 -18.39 -43.95
N ARG A 170 23.86 -17.24 -43.81
CA ARG A 170 23.71 -16.51 -42.56
C ARG A 170 22.25 -16.21 -42.33
N LEU A 171 21.80 -16.40 -41.09
CA LEU A 171 20.42 -16.18 -40.68
C LEU A 171 20.35 -15.00 -39.72
N THR A 172 19.35 -14.16 -39.93
CA THR A 172 18.91 -13.15 -38.96
C THR A 172 17.68 -13.66 -38.26
N TRP A 173 17.64 -13.49 -36.95
CA TRP A 173 16.51 -13.92 -36.15
C TRP A 173 16.12 -12.85 -35.14
N GLU A 174 14.88 -12.94 -34.69
CA GLU A 174 14.39 -12.20 -33.53
C GLU A 174 13.75 -13.18 -32.55
N LEU A 175 13.85 -12.87 -31.27
CA LEU A 175 12.96 -13.46 -30.30
C LEU A 175 11.59 -12.78 -30.42
N PRO A 176 10.49 -13.48 -30.11
CA PRO A 176 9.17 -12.88 -30.01
C PRO A 176 9.25 -11.60 -29.20
N THR A 177 9.01 -10.47 -29.86
CA THR A 177 8.73 -9.23 -29.15
C THR A 177 7.25 -9.27 -28.83
N ILE A 178 6.91 -9.46 -27.55
CA ILE A 178 5.52 -9.39 -27.10
C ILE A 178 5.07 -7.94 -27.24
N SER A 179 4.47 -7.61 -28.39
CA SER A 179 3.84 -6.31 -28.67
C SER A 179 2.31 -6.39 -28.59
N ALA A 180 1.81 -7.38 -27.87
CA ALA A 180 0.42 -7.46 -27.44
C ALA A 180 0.42 -7.32 -25.91
N ALA A 181 -0.61 -6.68 -25.34
CA ALA A 181 -0.92 -6.85 -23.93
C ALA A 181 -1.01 -8.37 -23.67
N LEU A 182 -0.01 -8.91 -22.98
CA LEU A 182 0.00 -10.31 -22.61
C LEU A 182 -0.99 -10.45 -21.47
N ASN A 183 -2.23 -10.83 -21.78
CA ASN A 183 -3.11 -11.40 -20.78
C ASN A 183 -2.56 -12.79 -20.48
N VAL A 184 -1.66 -12.88 -19.51
CA VAL A 184 -1.34 -14.16 -18.87
C VAL A 184 -2.59 -14.54 -18.09
N THR A 185 -3.36 -15.49 -18.61
CA THR A 185 -4.40 -16.18 -17.83
C THR A 185 -3.74 -17.47 -17.38
N GLU A 186 -3.27 -17.54 -16.13
CA GLU A 186 -2.69 -18.78 -15.65
C GLU A 186 -3.79 -19.73 -15.16
N ALA A 187 -3.96 -20.85 -15.87
CA ALA A 187 -4.20 -22.13 -15.24
C ALA A 187 -3.00 -23.02 -15.55
N ALA A 188 -2.12 -23.18 -14.56
CA ALA A 188 -1.03 -24.16 -14.49
C ALA A 188 -0.17 -24.34 -15.77
N ASP A 189 0.86 -23.52 -15.97
CA ASP A 189 2.03 -23.92 -16.76
C ASP A 189 3.31 -23.22 -16.25
N ALA A 190 4.27 -24.00 -15.76
CA ALA A 190 5.57 -23.49 -15.33
C ALA A 190 6.40 -23.05 -16.56
N LEU A 191 6.59 -21.74 -16.75
CA LEU A 191 7.52 -21.23 -17.75
C LEU A 191 8.95 -21.19 -17.20
N GLY A 192 9.70 -22.27 -17.41
CA GLY A 192 11.14 -22.30 -17.17
C GLY A 192 11.91 -21.47 -18.21
N ALA A 193 12.22 -20.21 -17.89
CA ALA A 193 13.20 -19.42 -18.65
C ALA A 193 14.46 -19.19 -17.80
N THR A 194 15.57 -19.85 -18.17
CA THR A 194 16.86 -19.77 -17.47
C THR A 194 17.76 -18.60 -17.90
N SER A 195 17.23 -17.57 -18.57
CA SER A 195 18.03 -16.42 -19.03
C SER A 195 17.27 -15.08 -18.94
N ALA A 196 18.02 -14.03 -18.59
CA ALA A 196 17.53 -12.70 -18.22
C ALA A 196 16.60 -12.05 -19.26
N VAL A 197 15.36 -11.75 -18.82
CA VAL A 197 14.40 -10.93 -19.56
C VAL A 197 14.67 -9.45 -19.25
N LYS A 198 14.95 -8.65 -20.27
CA LYS A 198 15.01 -7.17 -20.15
C LYS A 198 13.66 -6.59 -20.56
N ILE A 199 12.95 -5.99 -19.61
CA ILE A 199 11.71 -5.24 -19.88
C ILE A 199 12.09 -3.77 -20.09
N LYS A 200 11.66 -3.15 -21.20
CA LYS A 200 11.69 -1.70 -21.40
C LYS A 200 10.25 -1.17 -21.41
N GLY A 201 9.89 -0.40 -20.38
CA GLY A 201 8.57 0.23 -20.23
C GLY A 201 8.03 0.10 -18.81
N ALA A 202 7.08 0.97 -18.44
CA ALA A 202 6.41 0.91 -17.14
C ALA A 202 5.55 -0.36 -17.08
N ALA A 203 5.99 -1.35 -16.32
CA ALA A 203 5.18 -2.52 -16.00
C ALA A 203 4.18 -2.12 -14.91
N ALA A 204 2.91 -1.98 -15.27
CA ALA A 204 1.83 -2.03 -14.29
C ALA A 204 1.52 -3.52 -14.06
N LEU A 205 2.01 -4.05 -12.94
CA LEU A 205 1.53 -5.32 -12.40
C LEU A 205 0.29 -4.99 -11.57
N ALA A 206 -0.89 -5.33 -12.08
CA ALA A 206 -2.14 -5.22 -11.34
C ALA A 206 -3.00 -6.46 -11.65
N GLU A 207 -2.96 -7.44 -10.75
CA GLU A 207 -4.02 -8.45 -10.62
C GLU A 207 -5.14 -7.90 -9.73
N ALA A 208 -6.38 -8.29 -10.01
CA ALA A 208 -7.43 -8.26 -9.00
C ALA A 208 -7.19 -9.46 -8.07
N GLY A 209 -6.89 -9.20 -6.79
CA GLY A 209 -6.52 -10.23 -5.81
C GLY A 209 -5.10 -10.07 -5.25
N ASP A 210 -4.20 -9.42 -6.00
CA ASP A 210 -2.87 -9.10 -5.49
C ASP A 210 -2.91 -7.88 -4.56
N THR A 211 -2.45 -8.08 -3.32
CA THR A 211 -1.96 -6.95 -2.54
C THR A 211 -0.60 -6.56 -3.11
N VAL A 212 -0.60 -5.57 -4.00
CA VAL A 212 0.62 -4.87 -4.40
C VAL A 212 1.17 -4.17 -3.17
N TYR A 213 2.04 -4.84 -2.43
CA TYR A 213 3.06 -4.13 -1.70
C TYR A 213 3.94 -3.52 -2.77
N ALA A 214 3.81 -2.20 -2.96
CA ALA A 214 4.87 -1.43 -3.58
C ALA A 214 6.14 -1.78 -2.80
N ARG A 215 6.94 -2.71 -3.33
CA ARG A 215 8.31 -2.89 -2.86
C ARG A 215 9.04 -1.70 -3.43
N VAL A 216 8.89 -0.58 -2.73
CA VAL A 216 9.63 0.63 -2.96
C VAL A 216 11.08 0.22 -2.99
N GLY A 217 11.77 0.46 -4.10
CA GLY A 217 13.20 0.15 -4.25
C GLY A 217 14.11 0.93 -3.28
N TYR A 218 13.52 1.65 -2.33
CA TYR A 218 14.16 2.48 -1.34
C TYR A 218 13.90 1.91 0.06
N THR A 219 14.96 1.79 0.84
CA THR A 219 14.88 1.46 2.27
C THR A 219 14.89 2.77 3.05
N ALA A 220 13.96 2.94 3.99
CA ALA A 220 13.95 4.13 4.83
C ALA A 220 15.18 4.10 5.76
N LEU A 221 15.92 5.19 5.79
CA LEU A 221 17.05 5.37 6.71
C LEU A 221 16.56 5.64 8.14
N ILE A 222 15.43 6.35 8.25
CA ILE A 222 14.68 6.53 9.50
C ILE A 222 13.31 5.91 9.33
N ASP A 223 12.89 5.16 10.35
CA ASP A 223 11.56 4.57 10.43
C ASP A 223 11.07 4.55 11.88
N TRP A 224 10.55 5.68 12.34
CA TRP A 224 10.04 5.85 13.69
C TRP A 224 8.56 5.55 13.74
N ASP A 225 8.21 4.37 14.23
CA ASP A 225 6.82 3.95 14.45
C ASP A 225 6.42 4.15 15.93
N PHE A 226 5.71 5.25 16.18
CA PHE A 226 5.21 5.63 17.50
C PHE A 226 3.97 4.82 17.93
N THR A 227 3.51 3.88 17.10
CA THR A 227 2.41 2.95 17.45
C THR A 227 2.92 1.57 17.85
N ALA A 228 4.17 1.25 17.53
CA ALA A 228 4.78 -0.05 17.81
C ALA A 228 5.30 -0.16 19.26
N SER A 229 5.77 0.95 19.85
CA SER A 229 6.37 1.00 21.17
C SER A 229 6.19 2.37 21.83
N GLU A 230 6.08 2.40 23.18
CA GLU A 230 6.13 3.63 23.98
C GLU A 230 7.57 4.05 24.36
N THR A 231 8.58 3.44 23.74
CA THR A 231 9.98 3.85 23.89
C THR A 231 10.42 4.58 22.63
N PRO A 232 10.67 5.90 22.69
CA PRO A 232 11.10 6.65 21.51
C PRO A 232 12.54 6.30 21.12
N ASP A 233 12.90 6.61 19.88
CA ASP A 233 14.29 6.61 19.45
C ASP A 233 15.09 7.65 20.28
N PRO A 234 16.26 7.29 20.84
CA PRO A 234 17.02 8.17 21.72
C PRO A 234 17.52 9.45 21.04
N ARG A 235 17.53 9.51 19.70
CA ARG A 235 17.87 10.72 18.93
C ARG A 235 16.83 11.82 19.06
N ILE A 236 15.60 11.49 19.47
CA ILE A 236 14.52 12.47 19.62
C ILE A 236 14.53 12.99 21.05
N VAL A 237 14.80 14.28 21.21
CA VAL A 237 14.72 14.98 22.50
C VAL A 237 13.31 15.50 22.71
N PHE A 238 12.65 14.96 23.74
CA PHE A 238 11.33 15.41 24.16
C PHE A 238 11.40 16.39 25.33
N SER A 239 10.56 17.43 25.31
CA SER A 239 10.36 18.34 26.45
C SER A 239 8.94 18.90 26.48
N GLY A 240 8.58 19.59 27.57
CA GLY A 240 7.24 20.15 27.77
C GLY A 240 6.23 19.15 28.35
N GLU A 241 4.94 19.41 28.09
CA GLU A 241 3.78 18.61 28.53
C GLU A 241 3.65 18.42 30.05
N ALA A 242 4.16 19.36 30.84
CA ALA A 242 3.88 19.38 32.28
C ALA A 242 2.36 19.46 32.52
N ASN A 243 1.86 18.76 33.55
CA ASN A 243 0.45 18.69 33.93
C ASN A 243 -0.49 18.07 32.86
N ALA A 244 0.06 17.32 31.91
CA ALA A 244 -0.73 16.71 30.85
C ALA A 244 -1.36 15.38 31.29
N THR A 245 -2.37 14.97 30.54
CA THR A 245 -2.92 13.61 30.60
C THR A 245 -2.86 12.94 29.24
N ARG A 246 -2.96 11.61 29.25
CA ARG A 246 -3.13 10.77 28.06
C ARG A 246 -4.13 9.66 28.35
N VAL A 247 -4.70 9.09 27.30
CA VAL A 247 -5.36 7.79 27.36
C VAL A 247 -4.28 6.73 27.19
N ASN A 248 -4.09 5.87 28.20
CA ASN A 248 -3.11 4.79 28.16
C ASN A 248 -3.59 3.57 27.34
N SER A 249 -2.75 2.56 27.21
CA SER A 249 -3.05 1.30 26.49
C SER A 249 -4.24 0.50 27.06
N ALA A 250 -4.72 0.84 28.25
CA ALA A 250 -5.90 0.24 28.87
C ALA A 250 -7.19 1.08 28.67
N GLY A 251 -7.10 2.20 27.94
CA GLY A 251 -8.23 3.10 27.69
C GLY A 251 -8.52 4.05 28.85
N GLN A 252 -7.61 4.18 29.81
CA GLN A 252 -7.79 5.00 31.01
C GLN A 252 -7.07 6.34 30.87
N ILE A 253 -7.68 7.40 31.38
CA ILE A 253 -7.04 8.72 31.46
C ILE A 253 -6.07 8.70 32.64
N VAL A 254 -4.80 8.99 32.35
CA VAL A 254 -3.72 9.02 33.35
C VAL A 254 -2.87 10.27 33.17
N ALA A 255 -2.23 10.71 34.25
CA ALA A 255 -1.21 11.75 34.18
C ALA A 255 -0.03 11.28 33.32
N ALA A 256 0.55 12.19 32.54
CA ALA A 256 1.67 11.89 31.67
C ALA A 256 2.55 13.12 31.42
N SER A 257 3.79 12.86 31.02
CA SER A 257 4.76 13.83 30.52
C SER A 257 5.11 13.52 29.06
N ALA A 258 5.92 14.38 28.44
CA ALA A 258 6.42 14.17 27.09
C ALA A 258 7.33 12.92 27.02
N PRO A 259 7.21 12.07 25.98
CA PRO A 259 6.11 12.03 24.99
C PRO A 259 4.83 11.36 25.51
N ARG A 260 3.68 11.90 25.12
CA ARG A 260 2.37 11.28 25.37
C ARG A 260 1.95 10.31 24.27
N TYR A 261 2.27 9.03 24.46
CA TYR A 261 1.69 7.93 23.67
C TYR A 261 0.20 7.76 24.00
N ASN A 262 -0.65 8.07 23.03
CA ASN A 262 -2.10 8.11 23.24
C ASN A 262 -2.79 6.93 22.53
N TYR A 263 -3.92 6.51 23.08
CA TYR A 263 -4.71 5.40 22.56
C TYR A 263 -6.16 5.83 22.34
N ASN A 264 -6.86 5.14 21.44
CA ASN A 264 -8.30 5.25 21.37
C ASN A 264 -8.91 4.63 22.65
N PRO A 265 -9.72 5.36 23.42
CA PRO A 265 -10.21 4.89 24.72
C PRO A 265 -11.16 3.69 24.62
N VAL A 266 -11.83 3.50 23.48
CA VAL A 266 -12.77 2.39 23.24
C VAL A 266 -12.09 1.22 22.55
N THR A 267 -11.37 1.47 21.44
CA THR A 267 -10.79 0.40 20.62
C THR A 267 -9.47 -0.10 21.17
N LEU A 268 -8.80 0.70 22.01
CA LEU A 268 -7.43 0.52 22.51
C LEU A 268 -6.38 0.51 21.40
N GLU A 269 -6.72 1.00 20.21
CA GLU A 269 -5.77 1.15 19.11
C GLU A 269 -4.78 2.28 19.45
N PRO A 270 -3.46 2.04 19.32
CA PRO A 270 -2.46 3.09 19.50
C PRO A 270 -2.66 4.19 18.45
N LYS A 271 -2.63 5.45 18.88
CA LYS A 271 -2.75 6.61 18.00
C LYS A 271 -1.41 7.29 17.70
N GLY A 272 -0.34 6.93 18.40
CA GLY A 272 0.97 7.55 18.27
C GLY A 272 1.24 8.58 19.38
N ILE A 273 2.24 9.45 19.16
CA ILE A 273 2.53 10.55 20.07
C ILE A 273 1.54 11.70 19.86
N LEU A 274 0.96 12.21 20.93
CA LEU A 274 0.00 13.31 20.93
C LEU A 274 0.73 14.66 21.04
N ALA A 275 0.51 15.53 20.06
CA ALA A 275 1.03 16.89 20.03
C ALA A 275 -0.10 17.92 20.11
N GLU A 276 -0.23 18.60 21.24
CA GLU A 276 -1.29 19.61 21.47
C GLU A 276 -0.70 20.95 21.90
N GLU A 277 -1.31 22.03 21.44
CA GLU A 277 -1.00 23.38 21.87
C GLU A 277 -1.12 23.57 23.38
N SER A 278 -0.47 24.60 23.90
CA SER A 278 -0.59 24.95 25.31
C SER A 278 -2.03 25.36 25.63
N ARG A 279 -2.60 24.75 26.67
CA ARG A 279 -3.98 25.04 27.11
C ARG A 279 -4.02 25.17 28.63
N THR A 280 -4.96 25.98 29.12
CA THR A 280 -5.21 26.18 30.54
C THR A 280 -6.62 25.70 30.84
N ASN A 281 -6.77 24.83 31.85
CA ASN A 281 -8.07 24.63 32.46
C ASN A 281 -8.30 25.78 33.43
N TYR A 282 -9.25 26.64 33.09
CA TYR A 282 -9.56 27.84 33.87
C TYR A 282 -10.43 27.57 35.09
N LEU A 283 -10.97 26.36 35.23
CA LEU A 283 -11.76 25.97 36.39
C LEU A 283 -10.85 25.47 37.51
N ILE A 284 -11.21 25.81 38.74
CA ILE A 284 -10.67 25.17 39.94
C ILE A 284 -11.53 23.93 40.27
N GLN A 285 -10.99 22.95 40.98
CA GLN A 285 -11.71 21.77 41.47
C GLN A 285 -12.37 20.91 40.38
N SER A 286 -11.68 20.66 39.26
CA SER A 286 -12.23 19.89 38.14
C SER A 286 -12.74 18.49 38.48
N GLU A 287 -12.18 17.80 39.48
CA GLU A 287 -12.65 16.46 39.92
C GLU A 287 -13.27 16.44 41.32
N PHE A 288 -13.51 17.60 41.94
CA PHE A 288 -14.21 17.67 43.24
C PHE A 288 -13.54 16.85 44.37
N ALA A 289 -12.21 16.74 44.37
CA ALA A 289 -11.46 16.00 45.40
C ALA A 289 -11.67 16.53 46.83
N ASN A 290 -12.06 17.80 46.96
CA ASN A 290 -12.39 18.44 48.23
C ASN A 290 -13.90 18.39 48.57
N GLY A 291 -14.67 17.55 47.88
CA GLY A 291 -16.10 17.39 48.08
C GLY A 291 -16.95 18.34 47.25
N LEU A 292 -18.10 18.75 47.79
CA LEU A 292 -19.08 19.55 47.05
C LEU A 292 -18.56 20.97 46.73
N PRO A 293 -18.76 21.47 45.50
CA PRO A 293 -18.39 22.84 45.13
C PRO A 293 -19.21 23.88 45.89
N ALA A 294 -18.64 25.05 46.16
CA ALA A 294 -19.28 26.09 46.97
C ALA A 294 -20.63 26.57 46.40
N SER A 295 -20.70 26.75 45.08
CA SER A 295 -21.90 27.19 44.37
C SER A 295 -22.66 25.97 43.81
N ARG A 296 -23.81 25.64 44.40
CA ARG A 296 -24.58 24.43 44.07
C ARG A 296 -26.02 24.53 44.57
N GLY A 297 -26.90 23.67 44.06
CA GLY A 297 -28.27 23.50 44.56
C GLY A 297 -28.91 22.19 44.11
N GLY A 298 -30.04 21.85 44.73
CA GLY A 298 -30.82 20.64 44.43
C GLY A 298 -30.22 19.34 44.97
N LEU A 299 -30.50 18.23 44.28
CA LEU A 299 -30.17 16.85 44.68
C LEU A 299 -28.76 16.45 44.26
N LEU A 300 -27.77 17.21 44.71
CA LEU A 300 -26.35 16.99 44.39
C LEU A 300 -25.61 16.34 45.57
N SER A 301 -24.87 15.26 45.31
CA SER A 301 -24.04 14.58 46.33
C SER A 301 -22.65 14.24 45.79
N THR A 302 -21.68 13.99 46.67
CA THR A 302 -20.37 13.48 46.28
C THR A 302 -20.45 12.00 45.95
N THR A 303 -19.61 11.53 45.04
CA THR A 303 -19.55 10.12 44.66
C THR A 303 -18.13 9.73 44.22
N THR A 304 -17.84 8.43 44.22
CA THR A 304 -16.65 7.89 43.56
C THR A 304 -16.85 7.92 42.04
N PHE A 305 -15.81 8.32 41.31
CA PHE A 305 -15.85 8.43 39.85
C PHE A 305 -14.59 7.81 39.23
N ALA A 306 -14.68 6.56 38.79
CA ALA A 306 -13.55 5.86 38.21
C ALA A 306 -13.26 6.29 36.75
N GLY A 307 -11.98 6.34 36.40
CA GLY A 307 -11.49 6.62 35.04
C GLY A 307 -10.80 7.98 34.85
N LEU A 308 -10.68 8.78 35.93
CA LEU A 308 -9.94 10.05 35.99
C LEU A 308 -8.89 10.02 37.11
N ILE A 309 -8.25 11.16 37.42
CA ILE A 309 -7.02 11.23 38.21
C ILE A 309 -7.29 11.11 39.72
N SER A 310 -8.28 11.81 40.28
CA SER A 310 -8.57 11.78 41.71
C SER A 310 -9.62 10.74 42.10
N GLY A 311 -10.36 10.21 41.13
CA GLY A 311 -11.36 9.17 41.38
C GLY A 311 -12.63 9.68 42.08
N THR A 312 -12.84 10.99 42.12
CA THR A 312 -13.97 11.66 42.79
C THR A 312 -14.87 12.35 41.78
N GLY A 313 -16.14 12.53 42.14
CA GLY A 313 -17.12 13.19 41.28
C GLY A 313 -18.37 13.62 42.03
N LEU A 314 -19.38 14.03 41.27
CA LEU A 314 -20.69 14.44 41.76
C LEU A 314 -21.78 13.55 41.16
N ALA A 315 -22.79 13.21 41.95
CA ALA A 315 -24.00 12.53 41.50
C ALA A 315 -25.18 13.49 41.49
N PHE A 316 -25.93 13.48 40.39
CA PHE A 316 -27.15 14.26 40.16
C PHE A 316 -28.38 13.37 40.33
N GLY A 317 -29.19 13.64 41.36
CA GLY A 317 -30.49 13.02 41.55
C GLY A 317 -31.61 13.68 40.73
N TYR A 318 -32.81 13.11 40.80
CA TYR A 318 -34.01 13.64 40.15
C TYR A 318 -35.27 13.32 40.97
N ASP A 319 -36.11 14.33 41.22
CA ASP A 319 -37.42 14.23 41.88
C ASP A 319 -38.56 14.85 41.05
N GLY A 320 -38.27 15.37 39.85
CA GLY A 320 -39.22 16.06 38.97
C GLY A 320 -39.67 17.45 39.44
N THR A 321 -39.14 17.97 40.55
CA THR A 321 -39.57 19.25 41.13
C THR A 321 -38.41 20.21 41.34
N THR A 322 -37.23 19.70 41.69
CA THR A 322 -36.07 20.50 42.06
C THR A 322 -35.01 20.49 40.96
N SER A 323 -34.63 21.68 40.47
CA SER A 323 -33.46 21.81 39.60
C SER A 323 -32.18 21.58 40.40
N THR A 324 -31.29 20.74 39.86
CA THR A 324 -30.01 20.39 40.48
C THR A 324 -28.86 20.99 39.67
N TYR A 325 -27.89 21.62 40.32
CA TYR A 325 -26.77 22.24 39.63
C TYR A 325 -25.53 22.32 40.50
N PHE A 326 -24.38 22.45 39.85
CA PHE A 326 -23.18 23.00 40.46
C PHE A 326 -22.54 24.02 39.56
N TYR A 327 -21.79 24.94 40.15
CA TYR A 327 -20.90 25.84 39.47
C TYR A 327 -19.52 25.85 40.13
N VAL A 328 -18.51 25.83 39.30
CA VAL A 328 -17.16 26.22 39.67
C VAL A 328 -17.03 27.71 39.38
N THR A 329 -16.78 28.48 40.43
CA THR A 329 -16.46 29.90 40.39
C THR A 329 -14.93 30.10 40.44
N ASN A 330 -14.45 31.32 40.23
CA ASN A 330 -13.02 31.68 40.05
C ASN A 330 -12.53 31.63 38.59
N TYR A 331 -13.41 31.96 37.65
CA TYR A 331 -13.06 32.15 36.25
C TYR A 331 -13.50 33.52 35.74
N ALA A 332 -12.51 34.31 35.28
CA ALA A 332 -12.71 35.48 34.46
C ALA A 332 -12.66 35.08 32.99
N VAL A 333 -13.79 35.19 32.29
CA VAL A 333 -13.87 34.90 30.85
C VAL A 333 -13.74 36.22 30.09
N PRO A 334 -12.73 36.38 29.21
CA PRO A 334 -12.69 37.50 28.28
C PRO A 334 -13.92 37.52 27.37
N ALA A 335 -14.44 38.71 27.07
CA ALA A 335 -15.48 38.87 26.04
C ALA A 335 -14.99 38.39 24.68
N SER A 336 -15.94 37.96 23.85
CA SER A 336 -15.76 37.74 22.42
C SER A 336 -14.65 36.74 22.09
N SER A 337 -14.39 35.80 23.02
CA SER A 337 -13.35 34.79 22.87
C SER A 337 -13.97 33.39 22.86
N PRO A 338 -13.62 32.53 21.89
CA PRO A 338 -14.09 31.14 21.89
C PRO A 338 -13.60 30.38 23.13
N ARG A 339 -14.54 29.73 23.81
CA ARG A 339 -14.30 28.83 24.94
C ARG A 339 -15.01 27.52 24.70
N VAL A 340 -14.36 26.44 25.14
CA VAL A 340 -14.96 25.12 25.17
C VAL A 340 -15.08 24.67 26.61
N ILE A 341 -16.29 24.25 26.99
CA ILE A 341 -16.56 23.54 28.24
C ILE A 341 -16.64 22.05 27.94
N SER A 342 -16.09 21.23 28.82
CA SER A 342 -16.26 19.78 28.77
C SER A 342 -16.37 19.19 30.17
N VAL A 343 -17.06 18.06 30.29
CA VAL A 343 -17.18 17.27 31.52
C VAL A 343 -17.28 15.79 31.18
N PHE A 344 -16.75 14.92 32.02
CA PHE A 344 -16.94 13.49 31.91
C PHE A 344 -18.19 13.06 32.67
N VAL A 345 -19.00 12.21 32.05
CA VAL A 345 -20.31 11.77 32.55
C VAL A 345 -20.41 10.26 32.47
N ARG A 346 -21.08 9.67 33.48
CA ARG A 346 -21.59 8.31 33.48
C ARG A 346 -23.06 8.38 33.81
N MET A 347 -23.91 7.98 32.88
CA MET A 347 -25.35 7.82 33.16
C MET A 347 -25.53 6.59 34.05
N ASP A 348 -26.45 6.64 35.01
CA ASP A 348 -26.66 5.51 35.92
C ASP A 348 -27.30 4.30 35.21
N ASP A 349 -27.94 4.52 34.06
CA ASP A 349 -28.43 3.46 33.17
C ASP A 349 -27.38 2.92 32.17
N GLY A 350 -26.15 3.46 32.21
CA GLY A 350 -25.03 3.05 31.36
C GLY A 350 -25.08 3.55 29.91
N GLY A 351 -26.15 4.24 29.50
CA GLY A 351 -26.29 4.78 28.15
C GLY A 351 -25.53 6.08 27.91
N ALA A 352 -25.52 6.54 26.65
CA ALA A 352 -25.00 7.86 26.31
C ALA A 352 -25.89 8.97 26.91
N PRO A 353 -25.31 10.09 27.37
CA PRO A 353 -26.06 11.29 27.70
C PRO A 353 -26.80 11.85 26.47
N ALA A 354 -28.02 12.34 26.66
CA ALA A 354 -28.88 12.87 25.61
C ALA A 354 -29.01 14.40 25.67
N PHE A 355 -28.92 15.05 24.50
CA PHE A 355 -28.99 16.51 24.34
C PHE A 355 -29.75 16.89 23.05
N GLY A 356 -30.93 16.29 22.86
CA GLY A 356 -31.67 16.33 21.59
C GLY A 356 -32.33 17.66 21.22
N SER A 357 -32.23 18.71 22.05
CA SER A 357 -32.93 19.98 21.83
C SER A 357 -32.10 21.20 22.26
N ASN A 358 -32.22 22.30 21.53
CA ASN A 358 -31.67 23.61 21.93
C ASN A 358 -32.45 24.25 23.11
N GLY A 359 -33.63 23.72 23.46
CA GLY A 359 -34.37 24.16 24.64
C GLY A 359 -33.64 23.74 25.90
N THR A 360 -33.42 24.66 26.83
CA THR A 360 -32.66 24.36 28.05
C THR A 360 -33.45 23.50 29.04
N HIS A 361 -34.77 23.67 29.07
CA HIS A 361 -35.74 23.01 29.96
C HIS A 361 -36.64 22.11 29.11
N THR A 362 -36.25 20.84 28.96
CA THR A 362 -36.94 19.88 28.09
C THR A 362 -36.55 18.44 28.40
N PRO A 363 -37.50 17.47 28.32
CA PRO A 363 -37.21 16.05 28.54
C PRO A 363 -36.24 15.44 27.50
N ALA A 364 -36.04 16.11 26.36
CA ALA A 364 -35.09 15.65 25.34
C ALA A 364 -33.60 15.82 25.75
N ASN A 365 -33.34 16.54 26.85
CA ASN A 365 -32.00 16.79 27.38
C ASN A 365 -31.88 16.17 28.78
N ASP A 366 -30.74 15.55 29.08
CA ASP A 366 -30.42 15.02 30.42
C ASP A 366 -29.89 16.11 31.36
N PHE A 367 -29.14 17.06 30.80
CA PHE A 367 -28.59 18.25 31.46
C PHE A 367 -28.15 19.28 30.42
N VAL A 368 -27.77 20.48 30.89
CA VAL A 368 -27.19 21.55 30.07
C VAL A 368 -25.92 22.12 30.72
N PHE A 369 -25.11 22.83 29.94
CA PHE A 369 -23.98 23.58 30.48
C PHE A 369 -24.36 25.01 30.83
N ASN A 370 -23.76 25.51 31.89
CA ASN A 370 -23.58 26.94 32.10
C ASN A 370 -22.12 27.27 31.81
N LEU A 371 -21.87 28.16 30.87
CA LEU A 371 -20.54 28.67 30.57
C LEU A 371 -20.59 30.18 30.55
N GLY A 372 -20.14 30.83 31.63
CA GLY A 372 -20.10 32.28 31.64
C GLY A 372 -21.46 32.93 31.88
N ASN A 373 -22.37 32.29 32.64
CA ASN A 373 -23.80 32.63 32.76
C ASN A 373 -24.62 32.42 31.48
N LEU A 374 -24.03 31.87 30.41
CA LEU A 374 -24.74 31.43 29.23
C LEU A 374 -25.12 29.96 29.38
N VAL A 375 -26.42 29.67 29.42
CA VAL A 375 -26.94 28.31 29.58
C VAL A 375 -27.32 27.74 28.23
N LEU A 376 -26.69 26.63 27.84
CA LEU A 376 -26.89 25.99 26.55
C LEU A 376 -26.79 24.47 26.64
N SER A 377 -27.65 23.80 25.87
CA SER A 377 -27.54 22.36 25.62
C SER A 377 -26.47 22.10 24.57
N PRO A 378 -25.62 21.07 24.73
CA PRO A 378 -24.64 20.69 23.71
C PRO A 378 -25.34 19.94 22.58
N THR A 379 -25.69 20.63 21.49
CA THR A 379 -26.29 20.04 20.29
C THR A 379 -25.28 19.99 19.15
N THR A 380 -25.47 19.11 18.17
CA THR A 380 -24.57 19.09 17.00
C THR A 380 -24.51 20.44 16.29
N ALA A 381 -25.62 21.19 16.29
CA ALA A 381 -25.74 22.49 15.63
C ALA A 381 -24.87 23.59 16.25
N ASN A 382 -24.56 23.51 17.55
CA ASN A 382 -23.68 24.47 18.23
C ASN A 382 -22.29 23.89 18.54
N GLY A 383 -21.90 22.79 17.89
CA GLY A 383 -20.60 22.14 18.13
C GLY A 383 -20.57 21.29 19.41
N GLY A 384 -21.73 20.96 19.97
CA GLY A 384 -21.89 20.01 21.05
C GLY A 384 -21.47 18.61 20.64
N LYS A 385 -20.73 17.92 21.52
CA LYS A 385 -20.24 16.56 21.30
C LYS A 385 -20.48 15.68 22.51
N THR A 386 -20.76 14.41 22.21
CA THR A 386 -20.78 13.32 23.19
C THR A 386 -19.82 12.25 22.68
N GLU A 387 -18.65 12.16 23.30
CA GLU A 387 -17.59 11.24 22.90
C GLU A 387 -17.55 10.05 23.85
N ASP A 388 -17.61 8.83 23.31
CA ASP A 388 -17.46 7.60 24.08
C ASP A 388 -15.98 7.36 24.45
N TYR A 389 -15.71 7.22 25.75
CA TYR A 389 -14.41 6.88 26.32
C TYR A 389 -14.37 5.43 26.85
N GLY A 390 -15.40 4.63 26.56
CA GLY A 390 -15.47 3.22 26.91
C GLY A 390 -15.98 2.96 28.32
N GLY A 391 -16.55 1.77 28.52
CA GLY A 391 -17.06 1.33 29.82
C GLY A 391 -18.15 2.24 30.40
N GLY A 392 -18.94 2.92 29.56
CA GLY A 392 -20.01 3.84 29.96
C GLY A 392 -19.51 5.24 30.40
N LEU A 393 -18.24 5.57 30.15
CA LEU A 393 -17.70 6.92 30.36
C LEU A 393 -17.86 7.73 29.07
N TYR A 394 -18.45 8.91 29.16
CA TYR A 394 -18.61 9.83 28.04
C TYR A 394 -17.97 11.18 28.36
N ARG A 395 -17.28 11.80 27.41
CA ARG A 395 -16.91 13.21 27.50
C ARG A 395 -17.93 14.03 26.73
N VAL A 396 -18.60 14.95 27.42
CA VAL A 396 -19.57 15.86 26.82
C VAL A 396 -18.92 17.23 26.72
N SER A 397 -19.01 17.88 25.57
CA SER A 397 -18.41 19.22 25.36
C SER A 397 -19.27 20.12 24.49
N LEU A 398 -19.04 21.43 24.61
CA LEU A 398 -19.63 22.47 23.76
C LEU A 398 -18.69 23.66 23.67
N ALA A 399 -18.55 24.25 22.48
CA ALA A 399 -17.81 25.49 22.28
C ALA A 399 -18.76 26.67 22.01
N VAL A 400 -18.47 27.82 22.62
CA VAL A 400 -19.22 29.07 22.42
C VAL A 400 -18.29 30.28 22.47
N THR A 401 -18.67 31.35 21.79
CA THR A 401 -18.04 32.67 21.97
C THR A 401 -18.66 33.34 23.19
N THR A 402 -17.87 33.56 24.23
CA THR A 402 -18.38 34.02 25.52
C THR A 402 -18.61 35.53 25.57
N ILE A 403 -19.50 35.95 26.47
CA ILE A 403 -19.66 37.36 26.86
C ILE A 403 -18.65 37.64 28.01
N ALA A 404 -18.08 38.85 28.08
CA ALA A 404 -17.11 39.18 29.15
C ALA A 404 -17.75 39.03 30.52
N SER A 405 -17.02 38.44 31.46
CA SER A 405 -17.33 38.60 32.88
C SER A 405 -16.15 38.19 33.77
N PRO A 406 -15.77 39.02 34.76
CA PRO A 406 -14.63 38.75 35.62
C PRO A 406 -14.85 37.62 36.64
N ASN A 407 -16.08 37.13 36.85
CA ASN A 407 -16.39 36.09 37.85
C ASN A 407 -17.65 35.28 37.48
N SER A 408 -17.57 34.42 36.46
CA SER A 408 -18.76 33.69 36.01
C SER A 408 -18.89 32.27 36.54
N ASN A 409 -20.14 31.84 36.72
CA ASN A 409 -20.49 30.47 37.01
C ASN A 409 -20.26 29.60 35.77
N CYS A 410 -19.48 28.53 35.92
CA CYS A 410 -19.34 27.49 34.91
C CYS A 410 -19.68 26.13 35.51
N GLY A 411 -20.50 25.32 34.86
CA GLY A 411 -20.94 24.06 35.46
C GLY A 411 -22.03 23.35 34.68
N VAL A 412 -22.70 22.45 35.38
CA VAL A 412 -23.77 21.60 34.84
C VAL A 412 -25.08 21.89 35.58
N ILE A 413 -26.17 21.97 34.83
CA ILE A 413 -27.52 22.14 35.36
C ILE A 413 -28.41 21.01 34.84
N LYS A 414 -29.13 20.36 35.75
CA LYS A 414 -30.24 19.46 35.47
C LYS A 414 -31.53 20.12 35.94
N TYR A 415 -32.35 20.59 35.00
CA TYR A 415 -33.65 21.16 35.32
C TYR A 415 -34.66 20.08 35.72
N ASN A 416 -35.69 20.49 36.46
CA ASN A 416 -36.72 19.59 36.98
C ASN A 416 -37.57 18.94 35.87
N ASP A 417 -37.61 19.53 34.68
CA ASP A 417 -38.32 19.02 33.50
C ASP A 417 -37.40 18.40 32.43
N ASN A 418 -36.09 18.30 32.71
CA ASN A 418 -35.20 17.46 31.93
C ASN A 418 -35.56 15.98 32.09
N SER A 419 -34.96 15.13 31.26
CA SER A 419 -35.13 13.68 31.34
C SER A 419 -34.92 13.18 32.78
N PRO A 420 -35.70 12.19 33.25
CA PRO A 420 -35.59 11.68 34.61
C PRO A 420 -34.30 10.87 34.87
N ARG A 421 -33.49 10.61 33.83
CA ARG A 421 -32.24 9.85 33.94
C ARG A 421 -31.26 10.57 34.86
N THR A 422 -30.73 9.85 35.85
CA THR A 422 -29.70 10.34 36.76
C THR A 422 -28.30 10.02 36.23
N PHE A 423 -27.31 10.76 36.71
CA PHE A 423 -25.94 10.63 36.24
C PHE A 423 -24.91 11.07 37.27
N LYS A 424 -23.67 10.67 37.03
CA LYS A 424 -22.48 11.11 37.74
C LYS A 424 -21.57 11.88 36.80
N CYS A 425 -20.88 12.89 37.29
CA CYS A 425 -19.92 13.65 36.50
C CYS A 425 -18.65 14.04 37.27
N SER A 426 -17.56 14.23 36.53
CA SER A 426 -16.26 14.71 37.04
C SER A 426 -15.42 15.28 35.89
N GLY A 427 -14.21 15.76 36.18
CA GLY A 427 -13.27 16.28 35.20
C GLY A 427 -13.80 17.48 34.41
N ILE A 428 -14.52 18.39 35.07
CA ILE A 428 -15.01 19.59 34.39
C ILE A 428 -13.84 20.50 34.01
N MET A 429 -13.85 20.97 32.77
CA MET A 429 -12.78 21.76 32.20
C MET A 429 -13.35 22.85 31.30
N VAL A 430 -12.84 24.08 31.47
CA VAL A 430 -13.07 25.17 30.51
C VAL A 430 -11.71 25.64 30.02
N GLU A 431 -11.55 25.69 28.72
CA GLU A 431 -10.32 26.15 28.06
C GLU A 431 -10.64 27.06 26.89
N ALA A 432 -9.62 27.77 26.38
CA ALA A 432 -9.76 28.52 25.15
C ALA A 432 -9.96 27.56 23.97
N GLY A 433 -10.53 28.05 22.86
CA GLY A 433 -10.62 27.30 21.61
C GLY A 433 -12.03 26.87 21.23
N LEU A 434 -12.10 26.09 20.16
CA LEU A 434 -13.34 25.62 19.53
C LEU A 434 -13.61 24.13 19.75
N GLY A 435 -12.69 23.40 20.37
CA GLY A 435 -12.82 21.98 20.70
C GLY A 435 -11.93 21.59 21.88
N PRO A 436 -12.30 20.53 22.61
CA PRO A 436 -11.60 20.13 23.82
C PRO A 436 -10.23 19.50 23.51
N THR A 437 -9.21 19.83 24.29
CA THR A 437 -7.92 19.11 24.31
C THR A 437 -7.92 18.03 25.39
N SER A 438 -6.84 17.26 25.51
CA SER A 438 -6.63 16.33 26.62
C SER A 438 -6.96 16.98 27.97
N TYR A 439 -7.54 16.19 28.86
CA TYR A 439 -8.02 16.69 30.14
C TYR A 439 -6.86 17.24 30.99
N ILE A 440 -7.03 18.45 31.53
CA ILE A 440 -6.04 19.08 32.41
C ILE A 440 -6.63 19.13 33.84
N PRO A 441 -6.15 18.26 34.75
CA PRO A 441 -6.65 18.21 36.11
C PRO A 441 -6.27 19.46 36.89
N THR A 442 -7.25 20.00 37.62
CA THR A 442 -7.10 21.15 38.52
C THR A 442 -7.62 20.83 39.92
N GLY A 443 -6.93 21.37 40.92
CA GLY A 443 -7.28 21.30 42.33
C GLY A 443 -7.70 22.67 42.86
N ALA A 444 -6.84 23.33 43.64
CA ALA A 444 -7.14 24.64 44.22
C ALA A 444 -6.92 25.83 43.25
N THR A 445 -6.15 25.63 42.19
CA THR A 445 -5.75 26.68 41.24
C THR A 445 -5.90 26.21 39.80
N GLN A 446 -5.96 27.17 38.88
CA GLN A 446 -5.87 26.91 37.44
C GLN A 446 -4.52 26.27 37.12
N VAL A 447 -4.50 25.41 36.10
CA VAL A 447 -3.30 24.70 35.67
C VAL A 447 -3.19 24.82 34.15
N THR A 448 -1.96 25.09 33.69
CA THR A 448 -1.62 25.13 32.28
C THR A 448 -0.83 23.88 31.90
N ARG A 449 -1.29 23.21 30.85
CA ARG A 449 -0.52 22.20 30.13
C ARG A 449 0.33 22.90 29.08
N SER A 450 1.65 22.73 29.14
CA SER A 450 2.56 23.23 28.11
C SER A 450 2.45 22.41 26.83
N ALA A 451 2.76 23.03 25.69
CA ALA A 451 2.91 22.30 24.42
C ALA A 451 4.12 21.32 24.51
N PRO A 452 4.08 20.18 23.81
CA PRO A 452 5.25 19.32 23.66
C PRO A 452 6.32 20.00 22.85
N SER A 453 7.52 19.44 22.88
CA SER A 453 8.59 19.61 21.90
C SER A 453 9.24 18.26 21.64
N ALA A 454 9.49 17.96 20.36
CA ALA A 454 10.11 16.73 19.88
C ALA A 454 11.08 17.10 18.76
N ILE A 455 12.37 17.18 19.10
CA ILE A 455 13.41 17.75 18.24
C ILE A 455 14.56 16.77 18.09
N VAL A 456 15.08 16.66 16.88
CA VAL A 456 16.31 15.96 16.55
C VAL A 456 17.26 16.99 15.96
N SER A 457 18.42 17.19 16.58
CA SER A 457 19.36 18.26 16.20
C SER A 457 20.81 17.82 16.35
N GLY A 458 21.74 18.67 15.87
CA GLY A 458 23.17 18.43 16.02
C GLY A 458 23.65 17.15 15.34
N GLY A 459 24.47 16.37 16.04
CA GLY A 459 25.05 15.13 15.50
C GLY A 459 24.00 14.05 15.16
N ASP A 460 22.91 14.00 15.91
CA ASP A 460 21.82 13.04 15.67
C ASP A 460 21.06 13.35 14.38
N PHE A 461 20.95 14.63 14.01
CA PHE A 461 20.38 15.07 12.74
C PHE A 461 21.33 14.85 11.56
N SER A 462 22.58 15.30 11.69
CA SER A 462 23.57 15.18 10.61
C SER A 462 23.97 13.72 10.30
N ALA A 463 23.72 12.79 11.21
CA ALA A 463 23.97 11.36 11.00
C ALA A 463 23.08 10.72 9.92
N PHE A 464 21.92 11.30 9.61
CA PHE A 464 21.02 10.76 8.58
C PHE A 464 20.68 11.76 7.46
N TRP A 465 20.86 13.06 7.68
CA TRP A 465 20.42 14.07 6.73
C TRP A 465 21.27 14.12 5.45
N ASN A 466 20.62 14.00 4.30
CA ASN A 466 21.17 14.34 2.98
C ASN A 466 20.61 15.69 2.50
N GLY A 467 21.47 16.71 2.46
CA GLY A 467 21.10 18.07 2.04
C GLY A 467 20.96 18.26 0.52
N SER A 468 21.30 17.27 -0.30
CA SER A 468 21.16 17.36 -1.77
C SER A 468 19.88 16.71 -2.29
N ALA A 469 19.34 15.71 -1.59
CA ALA A 469 18.10 15.05 -1.94
C ALA A 469 17.52 14.29 -0.75
N GLY A 470 16.20 14.11 -0.71
CA GLY A 470 15.57 13.29 0.32
C GLY A 470 14.06 13.17 0.16
N THR A 471 13.46 12.32 0.98
CA THR A 471 12.01 12.14 1.06
C THR A 471 11.58 11.94 2.50
N VAL A 472 10.62 12.75 2.97
CA VAL A 472 9.99 12.63 4.30
C VAL A 472 8.57 12.13 4.13
N ILE A 473 8.15 11.18 4.96
CA ILE A 473 6.78 10.68 4.99
C ILE A 473 6.28 10.66 6.42
N VAL A 474 5.11 11.23 6.66
CA VAL A 474 4.48 11.28 7.97
C VAL A 474 3.06 10.70 7.92
N ASP A 475 2.77 9.80 8.86
CA ASP A 475 1.41 9.37 9.20
C ASP A 475 0.96 10.12 10.44
N PHE A 476 -0.15 10.84 10.32
CA PHE A 476 -0.65 11.69 11.37
C PHE A 476 -2.17 11.80 11.37
N ASP A 477 -2.75 12.39 12.39
CA ASP A 477 -4.09 12.97 12.34
C ASP A 477 -4.09 14.36 12.94
N ARG A 478 -5.10 15.15 12.59
CA ARG A 478 -5.40 16.42 13.25
C ARG A 478 -6.76 16.29 13.94
N LEU A 479 -6.82 16.59 15.22
CA LEU A 479 -8.05 16.55 16.01
C LEU A 479 -9.02 17.65 15.58
N ASP A 480 -10.30 17.41 15.85
CA ASP A 480 -11.37 18.36 15.59
C ASP A 480 -11.38 19.50 16.63
N PRO A 481 -11.74 20.73 16.23
CA PRO A 481 -12.13 21.17 14.89
C PRO A 481 -10.97 21.47 13.95
N LEU A 482 -11.22 21.27 12.66
CA LEU A 482 -10.37 21.84 11.61
C LEU A 482 -10.67 23.34 11.50
N ASP A 483 -9.60 24.13 11.43
CA ASP A 483 -9.64 25.59 11.28
C ASP A 483 -8.59 26.04 10.25
N SER A 484 -8.51 27.36 10.02
CA SER A 484 -7.56 27.98 9.08
C SER A 484 -6.16 28.19 9.65
N THR A 485 -5.86 27.75 10.87
CA THR A 485 -4.54 27.86 11.49
C THR A 485 -3.62 26.77 10.95
N ASP A 486 -2.36 27.16 10.68
CA ASP A 486 -1.29 26.25 10.32
C ASP A 486 -0.92 25.36 11.50
N ARG A 487 -1.00 24.05 11.29
CA ARG A 487 -0.68 23.02 12.28
C ARG A 487 0.39 22.11 11.70
N MET A 488 1.54 22.04 12.37
CA MET A 488 2.74 21.41 11.79
C MET A 488 2.78 19.92 12.11
N ALA A 489 2.87 19.07 11.08
CA ALA A 489 3.12 17.65 11.26
C ALA A 489 4.63 17.36 11.34
N VAL A 490 5.43 17.98 10.47
CA VAL A 490 6.89 17.89 10.47
C VAL A 490 7.47 19.21 9.94
N GLU A 491 8.52 19.70 10.58
CA GLU A 491 9.34 20.80 10.07
C GLU A 491 10.82 20.39 10.10
N ILE A 492 11.58 20.75 9.07
CA ILE A 492 13.04 20.62 9.04
C ILE A 492 13.60 21.99 8.77
N ASP A 493 14.35 22.56 9.73
CA ASP A 493 14.79 23.96 9.67
C ASP A 493 16.19 24.15 10.29
N ASP A 494 16.64 25.41 10.36
CA ASP A 494 17.90 25.83 10.97
C ASP A 494 17.74 26.59 12.31
N GLY A 495 16.56 26.52 12.93
CA GLY A 495 16.15 27.30 14.09
C GLY A 495 15.52 28.66 13.73
N THR A 496 15.31 28.94 12.44
CA THR A 496 14.78 30.20 11.96
C THR A 496 13.67 30.00 10.92
N SER A 497 12.96 31.08 10.58
CA SER A 497 11.99 31.07 9.47
C SER A 497 12.64 31.23 8.08
N THR A 498 13.97 31.30 8.00
CA THR A 498 14.72 31.62 6.78
C THR A 498 15.02 30.40 5.93
N ASN A 499 15.33 29.25 6.55
CA ASN A 499 15.64 28.00 5.86
C ASN A 499 14.80 26.87 6.45
N ARG A 500 13.81 26.38 5.70
CA ARG A 500 12.91 25.32 6.19
C ARG A 500 12.21 24.52 5.11
N LEU A 501 11.84 23.30 5.46
CA LEU A 501 10.93 22.41 4.76
C LEU A 501 9.77 22.04 5.70
N ASP A 502 8.55 22.41 5.32
CA ASP A 502 7.36 22.29 6.15
C ASP A 502 6.41 21.25 5.56
N MET A 503 5.87 20.40 6.41
CA MET A 503 4.74 19.51 6.15
C MET A 503 3.65 19.82 7.18
N TYR A 504 2.63 20.57 6.77
CA TYR A 504 1.64 21.15 7.68
C TYR A 504 0.22 21.04 7.13
N VAL A 505 -0.76 21.34 7.97
CA VAL A 505 -2.16 21.24 7.61
C VAL A 505 -2.99 22.41 8.11
N ARG A 506 -4.02 22.75 7.34
CA ARG A 506 -5.18 23.56 7.77
C ARG A 506 -6.42 22.67 7.73
N THR A 507 -7.35 23.00 6.85
CA THR A 507 -8.41 22.13 6.33
C THR A 507 -7.93 21.26 5.16
N THR A 508 -6.73 21.52 4.63
CA THR A 508 -6.07 20.73 3.59
C THR A 508 -4.64 20.39 3.99
N GLY A 509 -4.09 19.32 3.42
CA GLY A 509 -2.66 19.00 3.48
C GLY A 509 -1.83 20.00 2.68
N ARG A 510 -0.64 20.34 3.18
CA ARG A 510 0.24 21.35 2.57
C ARG A 510 1.71 20.98 2.76
N ALA A 511 2.53 21.41 1.82
CA ALA A 511 3.98 21.37 1.95
C ALA A 511 4.60 22.65 1.41
N PHE A 512 5.61 23.18 2.09
CA PHE A 512 6.23 24.46 1.76
C PHE A 512 7.74 24.38 1.97
N GLY A 513 8.51 25.06 1.11
CA GLY A 513 9.95 25.14 1.24
C GLY A 513 10.45 26.56 1.05
N ARG A 514 11.44 26.96 1.85
CA ARG A 514 12.10 28.25 1.74
C ARG A 514 13.59 28.13 2.01
N ALA A 515 14.40 28.67 1.11
CA ALA A 515 15.85 28.76 1.23
C ALA A 515 16.28 30.23 1.18
N SER A 516 17.06 30.68 2.17
CA SER A 516 17.55 32.06 2.26
C SER A 516 16.44 33.12 2.14
N SER A 517 15.29 32.87 2.79
CA SER A 517 14.08 33.72 2.75
C SER A 517 13.32 33.74 1.42
N VAL A 518 13.78 33.02 0.39
CA VAL A 518 13.09 32.86 -0.89
C VAL A 518 12.27 31.57 -0.87
N THR A 519 11.00 31.64 -1.24
CA THR A 519 10.15 30.44 -1.39
C THR A 519 10.72 29.58 -2.52
N SER A 520 11.10 28.34 -2.19
CA SER A 520 11.55 27.34 -3.17
C SER A 520 10.37 26.63 -3.83
N PHE A 521 9.35 26.27 -3.05
CA PHE A 521 8.09 25.68 -3.51
C PHE A 521 6.95 25.95 -2.53
N ASP A 522 5.70 25.95 -2.99
CA ASP A 522 4.49 26.07 -2.16
C ASP A 522 3.34 25.19 -2.70
N PHE A 523 3.20 24.00 -2.11
CA PHE A 523 2.08 23.10 -2.36
C PHE A 523 0.95 23.39 -1.37
N SER A 524 0.08 24.34 -1.72
CA SER A 524 -0.97 24.85 -0.84
C SER A 524 -2.23 23.97 -0.73
N ASN A 525 -2.33 22.90 -1.53
CA ASN A 525 -3.44 21.94 -1.47
C ASN A 525 -3.03 20.54 -1.96
N LEU A 526 -2.76 19.63 -1.03
CA LEU A 526 -2.48 18.21 -1.28
C LEU A 526 -3.71 17.30 -1.10
N GLY A 527 -4.86 17.88 -0.74
CA GLY A 527 -6.10 17.16 -0.45
C GLY A 527 -6.79 17.61 0.84
N ALA A 528 -8.07 17.31 0.97
CA ALA A 528 -8.88 17.67 2.14
C ALA A 528 -8.53 16.82 3.37
N MET A 529 -8.52 17.47 4.54
CA MET A 529 -8.37 16.81 5.83
C MET A 529 -9.73 16.32 6.34
N ALA A 530 -9.74 15.15 6.97
CA ALA A 530 -10.86 14.70 7.79
C ALA A 530 -10.43 14.70 9.27
N ALA A 531 -11.17 15.42 10.11
CA ALA A 531 -10.82 15.59 11.52
C ALA A 531 -10.75 14.25 12.26
N GLY A 532 -9.69 14.04 13.02
CA GLY A 532 -9.42 12.82 13.79
C GLY A 532 -9.13 11.56 12.95
N ALA A 533 -9.19 11.65 11.61
CA ALA A 533 -8.92 10.53 10.72
C ALA A 533 -7.42 10.47 10.38
N PRO A 534 -6.84 9.26 10.27
CA PRO A 534 -5.46 9.09 9.84
C PRO A 534 -5.25 9.63 8.43
N GLN A 535 -4.13 10.33 8.24
CA GLN A 535 -3.66 10.92 7.00
C GLN A 535 -2.22 10.49 6.79
N LYS A 536 -1.79 10.41 5.52
CA LYS A 536 -0.41 10.13 5.19
C LYS A 536 0.08 11.10 4.12
N MET A 537 1.10 11.88 4.46
CA MET A 537 1.65 12.91 3.60
C MET A 537 3.13 12.65 3.35
N ALA A 538 3.61 12.96 2.15
CA ALA A 538 5.01 12.88 1.80
C ALA A 538 5.49 14.13 1.07
N LEU A 539 6.77 14.46 1.27
CA LEU A 539 7.52 15.49 0.58
C LEU A 539 8.84 14.88 0.10
N ALA A 540 9.07 14.89 -1.20
CA ALA A 540 10.33 14.55 -1.85
C ALA A 540 10.99 15.85 -2.35
N PHE A 541 12.31 15.95 -2.21
CA PHE A 541 13.06 17.15 -2.57
C PHE A 541 14.42 16.82 -3.18
N ALA A 542 14.82 17.63 -4.14
CA ALA A 542 16.16 17.84 -4.67
C ALA A 542 16.18 19.25 -5.31
N ASP A 543 17.35 19.81 -5.59
CA ASP A 543 17.44 21.13 -6.24
C ASP A 543 16.67 21.12 -7.57
N ASN A 544 15.76 22.09 -7.74
CA ASN A 544 14.86 22.20 -8.88
C ASN A 544 13.96 20.96 -9.13
N ASP A 545 13.71 20.14 -8.11
CA ASP A 545 12.87 18.95 -8.23
C ASP A 545 12.20 18.60 -6.89
N PHE A 546 11.04 19.19 -6.65
CA PHE A 546 10.23 19.02 -5.45
C PHE A 546 8.91 18.34 -5.81
N ALA A 547 8.46 17.42 -4.97
CA ALA A 547 7.17 16.78 -5.12
C ALA A 547 6.52 16.50 -3.77
N ALA A 548 5.20 16.64 -3.67
CA ALA A 548 4.47 16.26 -2.47
C ALA A 548 3.15 15.55 -2.81
N SER A 549 2.75 14.60 -1.98
CA SER A 549 1.51 13.85 -2.14
C SER A 549 0.89 13.57 -0.77
N MET A 550 -0.45 13.49 -0.73
CA MET A 550 -1.19 13.05 0.44
C MET A 550 -2.23 12.01 0.04
N ASN A 551 -2.33 10.95 0.84
CA ASN A 551 -3.35 9.89 0.73
C ASN A 551 -3.43 9.21 -0.65
N GLY A 552 -2.30 9.12 -1.39
CA GLY A 552 -2.27 8.51 -2.71
C GLY A 552 -2.81 9.40 -3.83
N SER A 553 -2.98 10.70 -3.58
CA SER A 553 -3.29 11.68 -4.62
C SER A 553 -2.12 11.85 -5.58
N GLU A 554 -2.39 12.29 -6.82
CA GLU A 554 -1.32 12.64 -7.76
C GLU A 554 -0.34 13.63 -7.12
N PRO A 555 0.99 13.38 -7.21
CA PRO A 555 1.97 14.30 -6.65
C PRO A 555 1.86 15.69 -7.28
N ALA A 556 1.79 16.72 -6.43
CA ALA A 556 2.08 18.09 -6.86
C ALA A 556 3.59 18.21 -7.03
N VAL A 557 4.04 18.83 -8.14
CA VAL A 557 5.46 18.95 -8.49
C VAL A 557 5.85 20.40 -8.73
N ASP A 558 7.09 20.75 -8.39
CA ASP A 558 7.73 22.02 -8.71
C ASP A 558 9.15 21.73 -9.20
N THR A 559 9.51 22.31 -10.35
CA THR A 559 10.80 22.06 -11.02
C THR A 559 11.79 23.20 -10.83
N SER A 560 11.62 24.00 -9.77
CA SER A 560 12.45 25.17 -9.47
C SER A 560 12.72 25.33 -7.98
N GLY A 561 13.74 26.11 -7.64
CA GLY A 561 14.10 26.42 -6.26
C GLY A 561 15.26 25.59 -5.72
N SER A 562 15.73 25.97 -4.51
CA SER A 562 16.88 25.35 -3.87
C SER A 562 16.49 24.62 -2.59
N VAL A 563 17.18 23.53 -2.29
CA VAL A 563 17.06 22.83 -1.00
C VAL A 563 17.67 23.72 0.10
N PRO A 564 16.95 24.00 1.19
CA PRO A 564 17.47 24.86 2.26
C PRO A 564 18.57 24.19 3.08
N ALA A 565 19.52 25.00 3.56
CA ALA A 565 20.49 24.57 4.55
C ALA A 565 19.82 24.53 5.94
N VAL A 566 19.74 23.33 6.53
CA VAL A 566 18.96 23.03 7.75
C VAL A 566 19.80 22.18 8.71
N ASN A 567 19.47 22.19 10.00
CA ASN A 567 20.24 21.50 11.05
C ASN A 567 19.40 20.79 12.12
N GLN A 568 18.06 20.81 12.00
CA GLN A 568 17.17 20.10 12.92
C GLN A 568 15.87 19.65 12.26
N LEU A 569 15.26 18.62 12.86
CA LEU A 569 13.96 18.06 12.54
C LEU A 569 13.04 18.21 13.76
N LEU A 570 11.86 18.80 13.56
CA LEU A 570 10.81 18.97 14.56
C LEU A 570 9.61 18.10 14.19
N ILE A 571 9.05 17.39 15.18
CA ILE A 571 7.98 16.41 14.98
C ILE A 571 6.71 16.86 15.69
N GLY A 572 5.61 17.00 14.95
CA GLY A 572 4.31 17.42 15.47
C GLY A 572 4.25 18.89 15.92
N MET A 573 5.23 19.70 15.52
CA MET A 573 5.34 21.13 15.80
C MET A 573 6.27 21.81 14.79
N GLY A 574 6.24 23.13 14.79
CA GLY A 574 7.18 23.96 14.03
C GLY A 574 7.90 25.00 14.90
N HIS A 575 8.93 25.65 14.38
CA HIS A 575 9.85 26.51 15.15
C HIS A 575 9.18 27.71 15.83
N LEU A 576 8.00 28.15 15.35
CA LEU A 576 7.21 29.24 15.95
C LEU A 576 6.17 28.78 16.97
N GLY A 577 6.15 27.50 17.34
CA GLY A 577 5.18 26.97 18.29
C GLY A 577 3.79 26.76 17.68
N SER A 578 3.74 25.99 16.58
CA SER A 578 2.49 25.56 15.93
C SER A 578 2.26 24.05 16.04
N PRO A 579 1.91 23.51 17.23
CA PRO A 579 1.67 22.08 17.40
C PRO A 579 0.56 21.57 16.49
N LEU A 580 0.68 20.30 16.06
CA LEU A 580 -0.26 19.65 15.15
C LEU A 580 -1.72 19.68 15.66
N ASN A 581 -1.91 19.69 16.98
CA ASN A 581 -3.18 19.38 17.65
C ASN A 581 -3.72 18.03 17.18
N GLY A 582 -2.89 16.99 17.31
CA GLY A 582 -3.20 15.68 16.81
C GLY A 582 -2.12 14.67 17.11
N HIS A 583 -2.10 13.57 16.37
CA HIS A 583 -1.16 12.48 16.64
C HIS A 583 -0.20 12.29 15.49
N ILE A 584 1.05 11.95 15.81
CA ILE A 584 2.02 11.42 14.85
C ILE A 584 2.15 9.92 15.11
N ARG A 585 1.78 9.11 14.12
CA ARG A 585 1.88 7.64 14.18
C ARG A 585 3.24 7.15 13.73
N ARG A 586 3.74 7.69 12.63
CA ARG A 586 4.98 7.21 12.03
C ARG A 586 5.65 8.30 11.21
N LEU A 587 6.98 8.38 11.30
CA LEU A 587 7.81 9.24 10.48
C LEU A 587 8.87 8.39 9.78
N ARG A 588 9.00 8.56 8.46
CA ARG A 588 10.02 7.90 7.64
C ARG A 588 10.83 8.92 6.88
N TYR A 589 12.13 8.66 6.77
CA TYR A 589 13.04 9.44 5.93
C TYR A 589 13.83 8.53 5.00
N TYR A 590 13.99 8.96 3.76
CA TYR A 590 14.85 8.37 2.75
C TYR A 590 15.86 9.44 2.33
N ASP A 591 17.13 9.06 2.18
CA ASP A 591 18.24 9.91 1.77
C ASP A 591 18.29 10.16 0.25
N VAL A 592 17.16 9.93 -0.43
CA VAL A 592 16.98 10.06 -1.87
C VAL A 592 15.63 10.70 -2.18
N ARG A 593 15.55 11.39 -3.32
CA ARG A 593 14.30 11.88 -3.90
C ARG A 593 13.57 10.70 -4.53
N VAL A 594 12.60 10.14 -3.81
CA VAL A 594 11.76 9.03 -4.28
C VAL A 594 10.97 9.48 -5.51
N ARG A 595 10.83 8.62 -6.53
CA ARG A 595 10.10 8.92 -7.77
C ARG A 595 8.62 9.22 -7.49
N ASP A 596 8.00 10.09 -8.28
CA ASP A 596 6.61 10.54 -8.09
C ASP A 596 5.59 9.39 -8.01
N SER A 597 5.72 8.38 -8.87
CA SER A 597 4.84 7.21 -8.85
C SER A 597 4.93 6.39 -7.56
N GLU A 598 6.14 6.27 -7.00
CA GLU A 598 6.38 5.60 -5.71
C GLU A 598 5.99 6.49 -4.53
N LEU A 599 6.16 7.82 -4.65
CA LEU A 599 5.73 8.79 -3.66
C LEU A 599 4.21 8.71 -3.44
N LYS A 600 3.44 8.66 -4.54
CA LYS A 600 1.99 8.41 -4.53
C LYS A 600 1.65 7.08 -3.86
N ALA A 601 2.32 6.00 -4.24
CA ALA A 601 2.07 4.68 -3.67
C ALA A 601 2.36 4.64 -2.15
N LEU A 602 3.42 5.30 -1.70
CA LEU A 602 3.81 5.38 -0.30
C LEU A 602 2.81 6.18 0.56
N THR A 603 2.13 7.16 -0.02
CA THR A 603 1.13 8.00 0.66
C THR A 603 -0.27 7.42 0.59
N ALA A 604 -0.55 6.44 -0.26
CA ALA A 604 -1.84 5.77 -0.30
C ALA A 604 -2.21 5.24 1.11
N LEU A 605 -3.40 5.60 1.58
CA LEU A 605 -3.98 4.92 2.75
C LEU A 605 -4.26 3.48 2.33
N GLN A 606 -3.47 2.54 2.85
CA GLN A 606 -3.74 1.13 2.67
C GLN A 606 -4.99 0.79 3.46
N GLY A 607 -6.10 0.51 2.76
CA GLY A 607 -7.34 0.09 3.40
C GLY A 607 -8.51 0.02 2.45
N ARG A 608 -8.53 -0.98 1.57
CA ARG A 608 -9.73 -1.71 1.09
C ARG A 608 -9.34 -2.74 0.03
N ALA A 609 -9.40 -4.01 0.38
CA ALA A 609 -9.66 -5.05 -0.60
C ALA A 609 -11.17 -5.33 -0.52
N THR A 610 -11.89 -4.99 -1.58
CA THR A 610 -13.22 -5.56 -1.84
C THR A 610 -12.94 -6.76 -2.71
N VAL A 611 -12.89 -7.95 -2.12
CA VAL A 611 -12.78 -9.19 -2.86
C VAL A 611 -14.20 -9.65 -3.14
N VAL A 612 -14.59 -9.58 -4.40
CA VAL A 612 -15.77 -10.27 -4.92
C VAL A 612 -15.23 -11.13 -6.05
N GLU A 613 -15.66 -12.40 -6.06
CA GLU A 613 -15.44 -13.47 -7.03
C GLU A 613 -14.53 -14.63 -6.55
N ALA A 614 -14.92 -15.84 -6.97
CA ALA A 614 -14.66 -17.19 -6.43
C ALA A 614 -13.27 -17.54 -5.86
N GLY A 615 -13.26 -18.06 -4.62
CA GLY A 615 -12.26 -19.02 -4.14
C GLY A 615 -10.92 -18.45 -3.63
N ASP A 616 -10.90 -17.23 -3.11
CA ASP A 616 -9.63 -16.53 -2.82
C ASP A 616 -9.01 -16.82 -1.44
N THR A 617 -7.69 -17.01 -1.42
CA THR A 617 -6.92 -17.08 -0.16
C THR A 617 -6.29 -15.73 0.16
N LEU A 618 -6.74 -15.05 1.22
CA LEU A 618 -6.09 -13.82 1.70
C LEU A 618 -4.92 -14.19 2.64
N ALA A 619 -3.69 -13.94 2.19
CA ALA A 619 -2.46 -14.19 2.94
C ALA A 619 -1.79 -12.89 3.43
N ALA A 620 -1.38 -12.85 4.72
CA ALA A 620 -0.63 -11.72 5.29
C ALA A 620 0.57 -12.17 6.12
N ASP A 621 1.76 -11.66 5.78
CA ASP A 621 3.02 -11.92 6.49
C ASP A 621 3.32 -10.90 7.61
N ALA A 622 2.45 -9.91 7.79
CA ALA A 622 2.50 -8.90 8.86
C ALA A 622 1.15 -8.79 9.61
N LYS A 623 1.09 -8.01 10.71
CA LYS A 623 -0.15 -7.83 11.50
C LYS A 623 -1.31 -7.40 10.60
N ALA A 624 -2.37 -8.20 10.53
CA ALA A 624 -3.56 -7.92 9.70
C ALA A 624 -4.67 -7.27 10.53
N TYR A 625 -5.15 -6.08 10.12
CA TYR A 625 -6.29 -5.38 10.73
C TYR A 625 -7.49 -5.35 9.78
N ILE A 626 -8.55 -6.10 10.11
CA ILE A 626 -9.80 -6.18 9.33
C ILE A 626 -10.91 -5.46 10.09
N LYS A 627 -11.39 -4.32 9.56
CA LYS A 627 -12.39 -3.45 10.21
C LYS A 627 -13.82 -3.56 9.62
N ALA A 628 -14.09 -4.45 8.67
CA ALA A 628 -15.39 -4.56 7.95
C ALA A 628 -16.00 -5.97 8.02
N ALA A 629 -17.32 -6.08 7.82
CA ALA A 629 -18.05 -7.35 7.76
C ALA A 629 -17.49 -8.21 6.62
N VAL A 630 -17.13 -9.46 6.93
CA VAL A 630 -16.72 -10.44 5.93
C VAL A 630 -17.95 -11.29 5.66
N ASN A 631 -18.64 -10.99 4.57
CA ASN A 631 -19.71 -11.83 4.03
C ASN A 631 -19.10 -12.67 2.95
N LYS A 632 -19.00 -13.96 3.21
CA LYS A 632 -18.38 -14.95 2.35
C LYS A 632 -19.50 -15.71 1.66
N ILE A 633 -19.66 -15.51 0.35
CA ILE A 633 -20.88 -15.86 -0.39
C ILE A 633 -20.53 -16.83 -1.56
N GLU A 634 -19.34 -17.44 -1.59
CA GLU A 634 -18.97 -18.43 -2.62
C GLU A 634 -18.14 -19.58 -2.01
N ALA A 635 -18.10 -20.74 -2.68
CA ALA A 635 -17.63 -22.00 -2.09
C ALA A 635 -16.10 -22.04 -1.90
N THR A 636 -15.67 -22.46 -0.69
CA THR A 636 -14.28 -22.75 -0.27
C THR A 636 -13.27 -21.58 -0.35
N ASP A 637 -13.37 -20.57 0.51
CA ASP A 637 -12.23 -19.62 0.70
C ASP A 637 -11.41 -19.86 2.00
N ALA A 638 -10.21 -19.29 2.08
CA ALA A 638 -9.37 -19.36 3.28
C ALA A 638 -8.77 -17.99 3.64
N LEU A 639 -8.78 -17.63 4.93
CA LEU A 639 -7.97 -16.52 5.45
C LEU A 639 -6.82 -17.11 6.28
N THR A 640 -5.60 -16.98 5.79
CA THR A 640 -4.36 -17.52 6.39
C THR A 640 -3.38 -16.40 6.71
N ALA A 641 -2.91 -16.29 7.95
CA ALA A 641 -1.88 -15.30 8.30
C ALA A 641 -0.74 -15.89 9.12
N THR A 642 0.50 -15.58 8.77
CA THR A 642 1.69 -16.03 9.53
C THR A 642 1.97 -15.13 10.75
N ALA A 643 1.32 -13.96 10.83
CA ALA A 643 1.37 -13.00 11.94
C ALA A 643 -0.02 -12.75 12.61
N GLN A 644 -0.08 -11.92 13.67
CA GLN A 644 -1.31 -11.68 14.45
C GLN A 644 -2.44 -11.05 13.60
N VAL A 645 -3.66 -11.60 13.71
CA VAL A 645 -4.87 -11.13 13.00
C VAL A 645 -5.84 -10.45 13.97
N TYR A 646 -6.37 -9.29 13.58
CA TYR A 646 -7.39 -8.53 14.32
C TYR A 646 -8.62 -8.26 13.46
N VAL A 647 -9.77 -8.85 13.81
CA VAL A 647 -11.06 -8.72 13.11
C VAL A 647 -12.07 -7.98 14.00
N LYS A 648 -12.60 -6.85 13.53
CA LYS A 648 -13.52 -5.96 14.28
C LYS A 648 -14.98 -6.02 13.78
N ALA A 649 -15.40 -7.07 13.07
CA ALA A 649 -16.72 -7.15 12.44
C ALA A 649 -17.42 -8.51 12.63
N VAL A 650 -18.66 -8.62 12.17
CA VAL A 650 -19.41 -9.89 12.06
C VAL A 650 -18.75 -10.75 10.97
N VAL A 651 -18.48 -12.01 11.30
CA VAL A 651 -18.03 -13.02 10.33
C VAL A 651 -19.20 -13.96 10.10
N ASN A 652 -19.80 -13.87 8.91
CA ASN A 652 -20.85 -14.78 8.47
C ASN A 652 -20.25 -15.73 7.43
N LYS A 653 -20.13 -17.01 7.80
CA LYS A 653 -19.78 -18.09 6.89
C LYS A 653 -21.07 -18.70 6.38
N ILE A 654 -21.34 -18.55 5.09
CA ILE A 654 -22.64 -18.87 4.49
C ILE A 654 -22.50 -19.97 3.41
N GLU A 655 -21.29 -20.51 3.15
CA GLU A 655 -21.09 -21.56 2.13
C GLU A 655 -20.16 -22.70 2.60
N ALA A 656 -20.13 -23.81 1.84
CA ALA A 656 -19.49 -25.06 2.26
C ALA A 656 -17.95 -25.00 2.35
N THR A 657 -17.41 -25.49 3.49
CA THR A 657 -15.98 -25.69 3.83
C THR A 657 -15.09 -24.43 3.89
N ASP A 658 -15.30 -23.58 4.89
CA ASP A 658 -14.51 -22.34 5.07
C ASP A 658 -13.43 -22.41 6.17
N ALA A 659 -12.24 -21.85 5.93
CA ALA A 659 -11.17 -21.78 6.95
C ALA A 659 -10.74 -20.35 7.31
N LEU A 660 -10.59 -20.07 8.62
CA LEU A 660 -9.84 -18.92 9.15
C LEU A 660 -8.71 -19.48 10.03
N SER A 661 -7.45 -19.26 9.63
CA SER A 661 -6.28 -19.79 10.33
C SER A 661 -5.15 -18.77 10.49
N SER A 662 -4.41 -18.85 11.59
CA SER A 662 -3.19 -18.05 11.78
C SER A 662 -2.10 -18.81 12.55
N ALA A 663 -0.84 -18.61 12.18
CA ALA A 663 0.31 -19.11 12.94
C ALA A 663 0.56 -18.32 14.26
N ALA A 664 -0.16 -17.21 14.48
CA ALA A 664 -0.06 -16.37 15.67
C ALA A 664 -1.43 -16.19 16.37
N THR A 665 -1.58 -15.15 17.20
CA THR A 665 -2.83 -14.89 17.94
C THR A 665 -3.90 -14.29 17.01
N VAL A 666 -5.13 -14.83 17.03
CA VAL A 666 -6.32 -14.29 16.34
C VAL A 666 -7.20 -13.53 17.34
N ARG A 667 -7.66 -12.31 17.02
CA ARG A 667 -8.59 -11.51 17.85
C ARG A 667 -9.87 -11.17 17.08
N ILE A 668 -11.03 -11.55 17.59
CA ILE A 668 -12.35 -11.25 17.00
C ILE A 668 -13.20 -10.45 18.01
N LYS A 669 -13.70 -9.28 17.59
CA LYS A 669 -14.55 -8.39 18.41
C LYS A 669 -16.03 -8.29 17.97
N GLY A 670 -16.46 -8.95 16.89
CA GLY A 670 -17.87 -9.03 16.44
C GLY A 670 -18.49 -10.42 16.61
N ALA A 671 -19.74 -10.63 16.14
CA ALA A 671 -20.43 -11.93 16.20
C ALA A 671 -19.79 -12.96 15.22
N LEU A 672 -19.75 -14.23 15.63
CA LEU A 672 -19.25 -15.34 14.82
C LEU A 672 -20.36 -16.40 14.67
N ALA A 673 -20.90 -16.54 13.45
CA ALA A 673 -21.86 -17.58 13.10
C ALA A 673 -21.18 -18.62 12.21
N ARG A 674 -21.26 -19.89 12.61
CA ARG A 674 -20.81 -21.06 11.87
C ARG A 674 -22.01 -21.95 11.65
N THR A 675 -22.54 -21.91 10.45
CA THR A 675 -23.92 -22.31 10.18
C THR A 675 -24.00 -23.44 9.16
N GLU A 676 -22.88 -23.90 8.60
CA GLU A 676 -22.84 -24.93 7.55
C GLU A 676 -21.77 -26.00 7.78
N ALA A 677 -21.87 -27.14 7.08
CA ALA A 677 -20.99 -28.28 7.25
C ALA A 677 -19.51 -27.98 6.89
N GLY A 678 -18.60 -28.21 7.85
CA GLY A 678 -17.15 -28.30 7.60
C GLY A 678 -16.32 -27.04 7.86
N ASP A 679 -16.81 -26.07 8.65
CA ASP A 679 -16.01 -24.87 8.93
C ASP A 679 -14.80 -25.15 9.82
N THR A 680 -13.77 -24.32 9.72
CA THR A 680 -12.64 -24.29 10.67
C THR A 680 -12.25 -22.87 11.09
N LEU A 681 -12.02 -22.68 12.40
CA LEU A 681 -11.33 -21.52 12.98
C LEU A 681 -10.14 -22.03 13.81
N SER A 682 -8.91 -21.69 13.44
CA SER A 682 -7.70 -22.16 14.10
C SER A 682 -6.66 -21.06 14.37
N ALA A 683 -5.91 -21.20 15.47
CA ALA A 683 -4.76 -20.35 15.78
C ALA A 683 -3.64 -21.16 16.44
N ALA A 684 -2.39 -21.05 15.97
CA ALA A 684 -1.27 -21.75 16.60
C ALA A 684 -0.83 -21.12 17.95
N ALA A 685 -1.21 -19.88 18.25
CA ALA A 685 -1.03 -19.27 19.57
C ALA A 685 -2.37 -19.19 20.33
N LYS A 686 -2.98 -18.00 20.51
CA LYS A 686 -4.28 -17.82 21.18
C LYS A 686 -5.39 -17.43 20.20
N ALA A 687 -6.60 -17.96 20.36
CA ALA A 687 -7.81 -17.44 19.72
C ALA A 687 -8.61 -16.61 20.75
N LEU A 688 -8.74 -15.31 20.53
CA LEU A 688 -9.37 -14.35 21.44
C LEU A 688 -10.71 -13.86 20.87
N ILE A 689 -11.82 -14.42 21.33
CA ILE A 689 -13.17 -14.06 20.90
C ILE A 689 -13.89 -13.34 22.05
N ARG A 690 -14.45 -12.15 21.80
CA ARG A 690 -15.16 -11.33 22.80
C ARG A 690 -16.67 -11.18 22.51
N ALA A 691 -17.30 -12.17 21.86
CA ALA A 691 -18.72 -12.18 21.50
C ALA A 691 -19.32 -13.61 21.54
N THR A 692 -20.62 -13.76 21.29
CA THR A 692 -21.31 -15.06 21.12
C THR A 692 -20.75 -15.83 19.93
N VAL A 693 -20.42 -17.11 20.14
CA VAL A 693 -20.03 -18.06 19.10
C VAL A 693 -21.14 -19.10 18.97
N THR A 694 -21.71 -19.22 17.77
CA THR A 694 -22.68 -20.27 17.43
C THR A 694 -21.98 -21.32 16.57
N ILE A 695 -22.00 -22.58 17.02
CA ILE A 695 -21.54 -23.75 16.26
C ILE A 695 -22.78 -24.59 15.97
N GLY A 696 -23.28 -24.53 14.74
CA GLY A 696 -24.61 -25.04 14.39
C GLY A 696 -24.64 -26.51 13.96
N GLU A 697 -23.60 -27.02 13.28
CA GLU A 697 -23.72 -28.23 12.45
C GLU A 697 -22.61 -29.28 12.68
N ALA A 698 -22.72 -30.43 12.01
CA ALA A 698 -21.72 -31.51 12.09
C ALA A 698 -20.50 -31.18 11.21
N GLY A 699 -19.28 -31.39 11.73
CA GLY A 699 -18.02 -31.10 11.01
C GLY A 699 -17.35 -29.77 11.38
N ASP A 700 -18.00 -28.93 12.20
CA ASP A 700 -17.42 -27.69 12.68
C ASP A 700 -16.27 -27.89 13.70
N THR A 701 -15.11 -27.29 13.43
CA THR A 701 -13.94 -27.29 14.34
C THR A 701 -13.49 -25.91 14.83
N LEU A 702 -13.38 -25.71 16.15
CA LEU A 702 -12.72 -24.54 16.79
C LEU A 702 -11.46 -25.01 17.56
N ALA A 703 -10.28 -24.49 17.21
CA ALA A 703 -9.01 -24.94 17.78
C ALA A 703 -8.01 -23.80 18.08
N SER A 704 -7.22 -23.96 19.14
CA SER A 704 -6.05 -23.12 19.44
C SER A 704 -4.92 -23.94 20.07
N ALA A 705 -3.64 -23.64 19.83
CA ALA A 705 -2.53 -24.38 20.49
C ALA A 705 -2.11 -23.83 21.87
N ALA A 706 -2.54 -22.62 22.24
CA ALA A 706 -2.45 -22.04 23.58
C ALA A 706 -3.83 -21.51 24.03
N ASP A 707 -4.08 -21.35 25.34
CA ASP A 707 -5.41 -21.04 25.90
C ASP A 707 -6.23 -20.05 25.05
N ALA A 708 -7.37 -20.53 24.56
CA ALA A 708 -8.35 -19.81 23.72
C ALA A 708 -9.13 -18.72 24.47
N GLY A 709 -8.60 -18.20 25.58
CA GLY A 709 -9.30 -17.30 26.47
C GLY A 709 -8.83 -15.85 26.37
N PRO A 710 -9.74 -14.85 26.29
CA PRO A 710 -9.39 -13.49 26.68
C PRO A 710 -9.03 -13.45 28.16
N ARG A 711 -7.95 -12.71 28.49
CA ARG A 711 -7.59 -12.33 29.86
C ARG A 711 -8.85 -11.80 30.55
N ALA A 712 -9.25 -12.47 31.64
CA ALA A 712 -10.49 -12.20 32.36
C ALA A 712 -10.51 -10.79 32.97
N VAL A 713 -11.66 -10.11 32.83
CA VAL A 713 -12.20 -9.25 33.88
C VAL A 713 -13.18 -10.15 34.67
N PRO A 714 -13.20 -10.12 36.02
CA PRO A 714 -13.68 -11.27 36.82
C PRO A 714 -15.19 -11.58 36.82
N THR A 715 -16.04 -10.93 36.02
CA THR A 715 -17.50 -10.98 36.24
C THR A 715 -18.37 -11.46 35.07
N ASP A 716 -17.84 -11.67 33.87
CA ASP A 716 -18.66 -12.16 32.75
C ASP A 716 -18.53 -13.68 32.58
N ARG A 717 -19.56 -14.42 33.00
CA ARG A 717 -19.73 -15.84 32.69
C ARG A 717 -19.83 -16.02 31.17
N ARG A 718 -18.98 -16.87 30.61
CA ARG A 718 -18.76 -17.03 29.16
C ARG A 718 -19.61 -18.18 28.63
N THR A 719 -20.51 -17.91 27.68
CA THR A 719 -21.44 -18.90 27.12
C THR A 719 -21.00 -19.31 25.71
N ILE A 720 -20.71 -20.61 25.52
CA ILE A 720 -20.64 -21.24 24.19
C ILE A 720 -22.00 -21.91 23.96
N VAL A 721 -22.69 -21.59 22.86
CA VAL A 721 -24.01 -22.16 22.55
C VAL A 721 -23.88 -23.14 21.38
N LEU A 722 -24.33 -24.38 21.58
CA LEU A 722 -24.38 -25.44 20.57
C LEU A 722 -25.83 -25.68 20.18
N GLN A 723 -26.36 -25.06 19.12
CA GLN A 723 -27.75 -25.27 18.68
C GLN A 723 -27.78 -26.24 17.49
N GLY A 724 -28.48 -27.38 17.60
CA GLY A 724 -28.73 -28.31 16.48
C GLY A 724 -28.59 -29.80 16.85
N ALA A 725 -29.09 -30.69 15.97
CA ALA A 725 -29.25 -32.16 16.09
C ALA A 725 -27.95 -32.95 16.50
N PRO A 726 -27.98 -34.29 16.73
CA PRO A 726 -27.11 -34.98 17.70
C PRO A 726 -25.60 -34.69 17.56
N LEU A 727 -24.90 -34.63 18.70
CA LEU A 727 -23.49 -34.23 18.92
C LEU A 727 -22.40 -34.99 18.11
N SER A 728 -22.77 -35.86 17.18
CA SER A 728 -21.84 -36.66 16.39
C SER A 728 -21.01 -35.77 15.44
N GLY A 729 -19.69 -35.74 15.63
CA GLY A 729 -18.75 -35.07 14.72
C GLY A 729 -18.37 -33.62 15.03
N ARG A 730 -18.67 -33.11 16.23
CA ARG A 730 -18.24 -31.76 16.69
C ARG A 730 -16.96 -31.86 17.52
N SER A 731 -15.98 -30.96 17.31
CA SER A 731 -14.74 -30.94 18.11
C SER A 731 -14.35 -29.52 18.56
N ILE A 732 -14.12 -29.37 19.87
CA ILE A 732 -13.59 -28.16 20.50
C ILE A 732 -12.32 -28.55 21.23
N VAL A 733 -11.17 -28.02 20.79
CA VAL A 733 -9.87 -28.33 21.39
C VAL A 733 -9.28 -27.07 22.01
N LEU A 734 -9.26 -27.01 23.35
CA LEU A 734 -8.80 -25.86 24.14
C LEU A 734 -7.71 -26.32 25.13
N PRO A 735 -6.42 -26.07 24.86
CA PRO A 735 -5.34 -26.45 25.78
C PRO A 735 -5.20 -25.43 26.92
N GLY A 736 -5.26 -25.91 28.17
CA GLY A 736 -4.98 -25.14 29.39
C GLY A 736 -6.18 -24.42 30.02
N GLY A 737 -6.44 -24.69 31.30
CA GLY A 737 -7.48 -24.06 32.13
C GLY A 737 -8.65 -25.00 32.48
N ALA A 738 -9.17 -24.90 33.70
CA ALA A 738 -10.26 -25.75 34.17
C ALA A 738 -11.58 -25.45 33.45
N LEU A 739 -12.30 -26.49 33.02
CA LEU A 739 -13.64 -26.39 32.42
C LEU A 739 -14.66 -25.66 33.33
N SER A 740 -14.38 -25.57 34.63
CA SER A 740 -15.20 -24.90 35.65
C SER A 740 -15.38 -23.38 35.45
N GLU A 741 -14.57 -22.76 34.60
CA GLU A 741 -14.68 -21.31 34.28
C GLU A 741 -15.52 -21.03 33.03
N ARG A 742 -16.15 -22.06 32.43
CA ARG A 742 -16.80 -21.99 31.12
C ARG A 742 -18.24 -22.53 31.20
N THR A 743 -19.21 -21.83 30.62
CA THR A 743 -20.58 -22.34 30.46
C THR A 743 -20.74 -22.84 29.03
N ILE A 744 -21.01 -24.14 28.87
CA ILE A 744 -21.44 -24.73 27.59
C ILE A 744 -22.95 -24.90 27.68
N THR A 745 -23.68 -24.19 26.84
CA THR A 745 -25.12 -24.37 26.66
C THR A 745 -25.31 -25.27 25.43
N ILE A 746 -25.79 -26.49 25.65
CA ILE A 746 -26.24 -27.41 24.60
C ILE A 746 -27.71 -27.15 24.34
#